data_AF-A0A8T2C3M7-F1
#
_entry.id   AF-A0A8T2C3M7-F1
#
_cell.length_a   1.000
_cell.length_b   1.000
_cell.length_c   1.000
_cell.angle_alpha   90.00
_cell.angle_beta   90.00
_cell.angle_gamma   90.00
#
_symmetry.space_group_name_H-M   'P 1'
#
loop_
_entity.id
_entity.type
_entity.pdbx_description
1 polymer ?
#
loop_
_entity_poly.entity_id
_entity_poly.type
_entity_poly.pdbx_seq_one_letter_code
_entity_poly.pdbx_strand_id
1 'polypeptide(L)'
;MHSPYTGSEEVIVGNGDGLQITNTGSLSLPHSYHILSLYNVFRVPAIARNLISVVDRGCDLLQLDVNNAFLQSKLDEDIYIAQPASFVDHDKPEYVCQLGKALYGLKQAARACNNNLNLHALSDASWAGDHDGYSSTGAYIVYIGSHPIVWSSKKQKMVARSSTEAEYQSVADTAAEFSWVLKTLLDLPLQFLHLKQIHCLVLTSPIFYTRRDLFLSRLLRRCTAASQFRYARRLLCQIQTPSIQLWDSLVGHFSGGVTLNRRLSFLSYRQMRRNGVVPSRHTFPPLLKAVFKLRDANPFQFHAHILKFGFDSDLFVRNSLISGYSNCGLFEFGSRVFDGTEDKDVVSWTAMIDGFVRNDSSLEAMTYFVEMKRSGVAANEMTVVSVLKATGKAEDVRFGRSIHGFYLEAGRVRCDVFIGSSLVDMYGKCGCYDDAQKVFDEMPSRNVVTWTALIAGYVQGRCFEKGMLVFEEMLKSDVAPNEKTLSSVLSACAHVGALHRGRRVHCYMIKNSIEINTTVGTTLIDLYAKCGCLEEAILVVERLREKNVYTWTAMINGFAAHGYAIGAVDLFHAMLSSHVSPNEVTFIAVLSACAHGGLVEEGQRLFLSMKERFNLEPNADHYACMVDLFGRKGLLEEAKALIERMPMEPTNVVWGALFGSCLIHKDYELGKYAASRVIKLQPSHSGRYTLLATLYSESQNWDDVARVRKQMKDQQVVKSPGCSWIEVKDSRQRRGANEIAR
;
A
#
# COMPACT_ATOMS: atom_id res chain seq x y z
N MET A 1 -73.26 -51.24 -0.47
CA MET A 1 -72.01 -50.83 -1.16
C MET A 1 -71.86 -49.34 -0.95
N HIS A 2 -70.89 -48.86 -0.16
CA HIS A 2 -70.79 -47.43 0.20
C HIS A 2 -69.34 -46.97 0.40
N SER A 3 -68.96 -45.89 -0.30
CA SER A 3 -68.67 -44.52 0.23
C SER A 3 -67.69 -44.33 1.39
N PRO A 4 -66.97 -43.18 1.52
CA PRO A 4 -66.82 -42.01 0.61
C PRO A 4 -65.39 -42.04 -0.02
N TYR A 5 -64.58 -41.01 -0.35
CA TYR A 5 -64.51 -39.52 -0.46
C TYR A 5 -63.13 -39.26 -1.16
N THR A 6 -62.72 -38.20 -1.89
CA THR A 6 -63.24 -37.11 -2.77
C THR A 6 -61.96 -36.52 -3.46
N GLY A 7 -61.97 -35.67 -4.49
CA GLY A 7 -63.03 -35.06 -5.31
C GLY A 7 -62.44 -33.80 -5.98
N SER A 8 -62.34 -33.78 -7.31
CA SER A 8 -61.56 -32.79 -8.08
C SER A 8 -62.37 -32.12 -9.19
N GLU A 9 -62.15 -30.81 -9.36
CA GLU A 9 -62.25 -30.02 -10.60
C GLU A 9 -63.45 -30.27 -11.56
N GLU A 10 -64.40 -29.33 -11.58
CA GLU A 10 -65.09 -28.94 -12.81
C GLU A 10 -65.00 -27.42 -12.99
N VAL A 11 -64.82 -26.97 -14.24
CA VAL A 11 -64.88 -25.57 -14.65
C VAL A 11 -66.10 -25.38 -15.55
N ILE A 12 -67.05 -24.55 -15.12
CA ILE A 12 -68.22 -24.18 -15.92
C ILE A 12 -68.08 -22.71 -16.34
N VAL A 13 -68.10 -22.47 -17.65
CA VAL A 13 -67.98 -21.12 -18.24
C VAL A 13 -69.31 -20.70 -18.87
N GLY A 14 -69.93 -19.69 -18.27
CA GLY A 14 -70.59 -18.62 -19.02
C GLY A 14 -72.08 -18.78 -19.35
N ASN A 15 -72.87 -17.91 -18.74
CA ASN A 15 -74.01 -17.23 -19.39
C ASN A 15 -74.07 -15.79 -18.85
N GLY A 16 -73.38 -14.89 -19.56
CA GLY A 16 -73.26 -13.48 -19.17
C GLY A 16 -74.30 -12.60 -19.84
N ASP A 17 -75.20 -12.04 -19.02
CA ASP A 17 -76.00 -10.86 -19.32
C ASP A 17 -75.62 -9.72 -18.35
N GLY A 18 -75.87 -8.46 -18.74
CA GLY A 18 -75.41 -7.27 -18.01
C GLY A 18 -76.12 -6.96 -16.68
N LEU A 19 -75.74 -5.91 -15.94
CA LEU A 19 -74.95 -4.74 -16.34
C LEU A 19 -74.03 -4.15 -15.25
N GLN A 20 -73.05 -3.40 -15.76
CA GLN A 20 -72.25 -2.31 -15.18
C GLN A 20 -72.67 -1.70 -13.83
N ILE A 21 -71.65 -1.44 -13.00
CA ILE A 21 -71.47 -0.11 -12.39
C ILE A 21 -70.07 0.38 -12.81
N THR A 22 -69.99 1.57 -13.41
CA THR A 22 -68.76 2.10 -14.04
C THR A 22 -68.06 3.14 -13.18
N ASN A 23 -66.74 3.16 -13.29
CA ASN A 23 -65.88 4.16 -12.66
C ASN A 23 -65.95 5.48 -13.46
N THR A 24 -66.89 6.37 -13.12
CA THR A 24 -66.97 7.74 -13.66
C THR A 24 -67.36 8.73 -12.56
N GLY A 25 -66.45 9.62 -12.18
CA GLY A 25 -66.77 10.74 -11.31
C GLY A 25 -67.51 11.84 -12.07
N SER A 26 -68.73 12.15 -11.63
CA SER A 26 -69.45 13.38 -12.03
C SER A 26 -69.90 14.12 -10.77
N LEU A 27 -69.45 15.36 -10.61
CA LEU A 27 -69.76 16.19 -9.45
C LEU A 27 -70.91 17.15 -9.75
N SER A 28 -72.03 17.03 -9.03
CA SER A 28 -73.09 18.05 -8.98
C SER A 28 -73.29 18.49 -7.54
N LEU A 29 -72.89 19.73 -7.23
CA LEU A 29 -72.95 20.31 -5.88
C LEU A 29 -74.30 20.98 -5.61
N PRO A 30 -75.09 20.52 -4.62
CA PRO A 30 -75.96 21.42 -3.88
C PRO A 30 -75.08 22.41 -3.12
N HIS A 31 -75.40 23.71 -3.17
CA HIS A 31 -74.59 24.74 -2.51
C HIS A 31 -74.71 24.69 -0.97
N SER A 32 -73.78 24.02 -0.29
CA SER A 32 -73.46 24.29 1.12
C SER A 32 -72.02 23.86 1.44
N TYR A 33 -71.27 24.73 2.11
CA TYR A 33 -69.87 24.47 2.48
C TYR A 33 -69.79 23.68 3.80
N HIS A 34 -69.38 22.42 3.74
CA HIS A 34 -68.92 21.67 4.91
C HIS A 34 -67.51 21.12 4.71
N ILE A 35 -66.53 21.86 5.24
CA ILE A 35 -65.15 21.41 5.36
C ILE A 35 -65.10 20.34 6.45
N LEU A 36 -64.99 19.06 6.06
CA LEU A 36 -64.69 17.98 6.99
C LEU A 36 -63.24 18.09 7.45
N SER A 37 -63.04 18.71 8.62
CA SER A 37 -61.73 18.77 9.27
C SER A 37 -61.24 17.38 9.63
N LEU A 38 -60.00 17.04 9.23
CA LEU A 38 -59.33 15.77 9.56
C LEU A 38 -59.22 15.50 11.08
N TYR A 39 -59.34 16.53 11.92
CA TYR A 39 -59.44 16.38 13.38
C TYR A 39 -60.70 15.63 13.85
N ASN A 40 -61.77 15.60 13.05
CA ASN A 40 -63.06 15.04 13.46
C ASN A 40 -63.17 13.52 13.15
N VAL A 41 -62.22 12.94 12.43
CA VAL A 41 -62.25 11.53 11.99
C VAL A 41 -61.34 10.62 12.82
N PHE A 42 -60.19 11.13 13.28
CA PHE A 42 -59.17 10.31 13.97
C PHE A 42 -59.01 10.66 15.45
N ARG A 43 -59.30 9.69 16.33
CA ARG A 43 -59.07 9.85 17.78
C ARG A 43 -57.60 9.93 18.19
N VAL A 44 -56.66 9.60 17.29
CA VAL A 44 -55.25 9.39 17.62
C VAL A 44 -54.35 10.25 16.72
N PRO A 45 -53.74 11.33 17.26
CA PRO A 45 -52.89 12.24 16.49
C PRO A 45 -51.66 11.59 15.82
N ALA A 46 -51.21 10.42 16.29
CA ALA A 46 -50.12 9.68 15.66
C ALA A 46 -50.54 9.05 14.31
N ILE A 47 -51.75 8.50 14.22
CA ILE A 47 -52.27 7.86 13.00
C ILE A 47 -52.52 8.91 11.91
N ALA A 48 -53.18 10.03 12.26
CA ALA A 48 -53.36 11.16 11.36
C ALA A 48 -52.01 11.72 10.84
N ARG A 49 -50.99 11.87 11.71
CA ARG A 49 -49.64 12.29 11.30
C ARG A 49 -48.98 11.29 10.35
N ASN A 50 -49.07 9.98 10.63
CA ASN A 50 -48.47 8.97 9.77
C ASN A 50 -49.12 8.95 8.37
N LEU A 51 -50.43 9.13 8.29
CA LEU A 51 -51.19 9.10 7.03
C LEU A 51 -51.02 10.36 6.18
N ILE A 52 -51.14 11.54 6.78
CA ILE A 52 -50.79 12.81 6.11
C ILE A 52 -49.35 12.73 5.60
N SER A 53 -48.45 12.16 6.40
CA SER A 53 -47.05 11.93 6.01
C SER A 53 -46.86 10.90 4.89
N VAL A 54 -47.85 10.10 4.48
CA VAL A 54 -47.73 9.17 3.34
C VAL A 54 -48.34 9.76 2.07
N VAL A 55 -49.52 10.38 2.14
CA VAL A 55 -50.16 11.05 1.00
C VAL A 55 -49.27 12.15 0.43
N ASP A 56 -48.62 12.93 1.31
CA ASP A 56 -47.70 14.04 0.96
C ASP A 56 -46.37 13.57 0.32
N ARG A 57 -46.13 12.25 0.18
CA ARG A 57 -44.92 11.70 -0.48
C ARG A 57 -45.10 11.36 -1.96
N GLY A 58 -46.34 11.37 -2.48
CA GLY A 58 -46.63 10.81 -3.81
C GLY A 58 -46.34 9.32 -3.90
N CYS A 59 -46.56 8.57 -2.80
CA CYS A 59 -46.46 7.11 -2.79
C CYS A 59 -47.84 6.50 -3.12
N ASP A 60 -47.90 5.69 -4.17
CA ASP A 60 -49.09 4.90 -4.51
C ASP A 60 -49.35 3.83 -3.44
N LEU A 61 -50.15 4.17 -2.43
CA LEU A 61 -50.56 3.21 -1.41
C LEU A 61 -51.82 2.48 -1.89
N LEU A 62 -51.58 1.35 -2.57
CA LEU A 62 -52.63 0.51 -3.14
C LEU A 62 -53.35 -0.26 -2.03
N GLN A 63 -54.60 0.11 -1.78
CA GLN A 63 -55.56 -0.71 -1.03
C GLN A 63 -55.84 -1.99 -1.82
N LEU A 64 -55.85 -3.14 -1.14
CA LEU A 64 -56.01 -4.46 -1.75
C LEU A 64 -56.97 -5.30 -0.91
N ASP A 65 -58.07 -5.71 -1.51
CA ASP A 65 -59.12 -6.54 -0.90
C ASP A 65 -58.74 -8.02 -0.99
N VAL A 66 -57.94 -8.51 -0.05
CA VAL A 66 -57.27 -9.82 -0.14
C VAL A 66 -58.11 -10.94 0.48
N ASN A 67 -59.17 -11.35 -0.22
CA ASN A 67 -60.01 -12.49 0.18
C ASN A 67 -59.29 -13.86 0.18
N ASN A 68 -58.10 -13.99 -0.41
CA ASN A 68 -57.17 -15.11 -0.19
C ASN A 68 -55.73 -14.75 -0.63
N ALA A 69 -54.73 -15.05 0.20
CA ALA A 69 -53.35 -14.62 -0.02
C ALA A 69 -52.44 -15.73 -0.60
N PHE A 70 -52.42 -15.86 -1.93
CA PHE A 70 -51.40 -16.66 -2.65
C PHE A 70 -50.52 -15.75 -3.51
N LEU A 71 -49.20 -15.83 -3.31
CA LEU A 71 -48.22 -15.01 -4.03
C LEU A 71 -48.12 -15.43 -5.51
N GLN A 72 -48.70 -14.63 -6.40
CA GLN A 72 -48.61 -14.83 -7.85
C GLN A 72 -47.44 -14.03 -8.45
N SER A 73 -46.51 -14.73 -9.09
CA SER A 73 -45.64 -14.15 -10.12
C SER A 73 -45.59 -15.07 -11.34
N LYS A 74 -45.16 -14.54 -12.48
CA LYS A 74 -44.63 -15.35 -13.58
C LYS A 74 -43.22 -15.83 -13.23
N LEU A 75 -42.73 -16.80 -14.00
CA LEU A 75 -41.32 -17.17 -14.04
C LEU A 75 -40.67 -16.46 -15.24
N ASP A 76 -39.44 -15.99 -15.06
CA ASP A 76 -38.65 -15.30 -16.10
C ASP A 76 -37.78 -16.28 -16.94
N GLU A 77 -37.78 -17.57 -16.58
CA GLU A 77 -37.08 -18.66 -17.27
C GLU A 77 -38.05 -19.81 -17.57
N ASP A 78 -37.95 -20.39 -18.78
CA ASP A 78 -38.81 -21.51 -19.22
C ASP A 78 -38.36 -22.83 -18.57
N ILE A 79 -38.99 -23.17 -17.45
CA ILE A 79 -38.74 -24.42 -16.72
C ILE A 79 -39.70 -25.50 -17.26
N TYR A 80 -39.14 -26.60 -17.77
CA TYR A 80 -39.91 -27.78 -18.21
C TYR A 80 -39.77 -28.91 -17.18
N ILE A 81 -40.88 -29.59 -16.89
CA ILE A 81 -40.97 -30.70 -15.93
C ILE A 81 -41.58 -31.95 -16.58
N ALA A 82 -41.24 -33.13 -16.06
CA ALA A 82 -41.94 -34.37 -16.43
C ALA A 82 -43.43 -34.28 -16.06
N GLN A 83 -44.27 -34.97 -16.83
CA GLN A 83 -45.73 -34.97 -16.63
C GLN A 83 -46.07 -35.47 -15.21
N PRO A 84 -46.84 -34.70 -14.41
CA PRO A 84 -47.18 -35.10 -13.05
C PRO A 84 -48.16 -36.28 -13.05
N ALA A 85 -48.10 -37.14 -12.04
CA ALA A 85 -48.87 -38.40 -12.00
C ALA A 85 -50.41 -38.24 -12.03
N SER A 86 -50.94 -37.03 -11.85
CA SER A 86 -52.36 -36.69 -11.99
C SER A 86 -52.76 -36.11 -13.35
N PHE A 87 -51.80 -35.85 -14.25
CA PHE A 87 -52.02 -35.34 -15.59
C PHE A 87 -50.96 -35.92 -16.54
N VAL A 88 -51.28 -37.06 -17.14
CA VAL A 88 -50.43 -37.78 -18.10
C VAL A 88 -51.18 -37.90 -19.43
N ASP A 89 -50.63 -37.31 -20.48
CA ASP A 89 -51.06 -37.50 -21.86
C ASP A 89 -50.56 -38.88 -22.34
N HIS A 90 -51.44 -39.87 -22.29
CA HIS A 90 -51.12 -41.26 -22.65
C HIS A 90 -50.81 -41.45 -24.14
N ASP A 91 -51.20 -40.52 -25.02
CA ASP A 91 -50.86 -40.58 -26.45
C ASP A 91 -49.44 -40.05 -26.72
N LYS A 92 -48.83 -39.32 -25.77
CA LYS A 92 -47.52 -38.66 -25.91
C LYS A 92 -46.68 -38.72 -24.61
N PRO A 93 -46.27 -39.92 -24.17
CA PRO A 93 -45.59 -40.10 -22.88
C PRO A 93 -44.21 -39.42 -22.77
N GLU A 94 -43.53 -39.11 -23.87
CA GLU A 94 -42.23 -38.41 -23.84
C GLU A 94 -42.32 -36.88 -23.79
N TYR A 95 -43.52 -36.29 -23.77
CA TYR A 95 -43.70 -34.83 -23.66
C TYR A 95 -43.44 -34.32 -22.23
N VAL A 96 -43.07 -33.04 -22.11
CA VAL A 96 -42.80 -32.34 -20.84
C VAL A 96 -43.66 -31.10 -20.68
N CYS A 97 -44.13 -30.82 -19.47
CA CYS A 97 -44.99 -29.67 -19.16
C CYS A 97 -44.14 -28.42 -18.91
N GLN A 98 -44.49 -27.29 -19.53
CA GLN A 98 -43.88 -25.99 -19.23
C GLN A 98 -44.51 -25.38 -17.97
N LEU A 99 -43.70 -25.12 -16.95
CA LEU A 99 -44.14 -24.56 -15.68
C LEU A 99 -44.31 -23.04 -15.78
N GLY A 100 -45.52 -22.56 -16.07
CA GLY A 100 -45.77 -21.12 -16.27
C GLY A 100 -45.76 -20.23 -15.01
N LYS A 101 -45.88 -20.83 -13.81
CA LYS A 101 -45.90 -20.15 -12.48
C LYS A 101 -45.40 -21.11 -11.39
N ALA A 102 -44.84 -20.59 -10.30
CA ALA A 102 -44.43 -21.39 -9.14
C ALA A 102 -44.73 -20.70 -7.79
N LEU A 103 -44.98 -21.49 -6.76
CA LEU A 103 -45.02 -21.04 -5.36
C LEU A 103 -43.57 -20.94 -4.83
N TYR A 104 -43.17 -19.75 -4.37
CA TYR A 104 -41.77 -19.41 -4.12
C TYR A 104 -41.20 -19.94 -2.79
N GLY A 105 -39.90 -20.28 -2.82
CA GLY A 105 -39.10 -20.64 -1.66
C GLY A 105 -37.81 -19.81 -1.54
N LEU A 106 -37.31 -19.67 -0.31
CA LEU A 106 -36.27 -18.72 0.15
C LEU A 106 -34.90 -18.69 -0.58
N LYS A 107 -34.61 -19.56 -1.56
CA LYS A 107 -33.23 -19.80 -2.05
C LYS A 107 -32.70 -18.88 -3.16
N GLN A 108 -33.51 -18.04 -3.81
CA GLN A 108 -33.04 -17.20 -4.94
C GLN A 108 -32.97 -15.67 -4.66
N ALA A 109 -33.61 -15.17 -3.60
CA ALA A 109 -33.78 -13.73 -3.34
C ALA A 109 -32.48 -12.89 -3.30
N ALA A 110 -31.33 -13.51 -3.03
CA ALA A 110 -30.04 -12.84 -2.98
C ALA A 110 -29.53 -12.31 -4.34
N ARG A 111 -30.00 -12.83 -5.49
CA ARG A 111 -29.44 -12.49 -6.81
C ARG A 111 -30.06 -11.24 -7.46
N ALA A 112 -31.35 -10.98 -7.24
CA ALA A 112 -32.07 -9.87 -7.86
C ALA A 112 -31.79 -8.49 -7.22
N CYS A 113 -31.23 -8.47 -6.00
CA CYS A 113 -31.01 -7.26 -5.18
C CYS A 113 -29.91 -6.29 -5.72
N ASN A 114 -29.49 -6.46 -6.97
CA ASN A 114 -28.32 -5.79 -7.55
C ASN A 114 -28.63 -4.72 -8.61
N ASN A 115 -29.86 -4.67 -9.14
CA ASN A 115 -30.19 -3.85 -10.32
C ASN A 115 -31.09 -2.62 -10.02
N ASN A 116 -32.05 -2.70 -9.11
CA ASN A 116 -32.86 -1.54 -8.68
C ASN A 116 -33.50 -1.75 -7.30
N LEU A 117 -33.27 -0.81 -6.36
CA LEU A 117 -33.83 -0.86 -5.02
C LEU A 117 -35.24 -0.23 -4.93
N ASN A 118 -36.22 -0.82 -5.62
CA ASN A 118 -37.62 -0.36 -5.56
C ASN A 118 -38.30 -0.88 -4.27
N LEU A 119 -38.50 -0.02 -3.27
CA LEU A 119 -39.09 -0.38 -1.97
C LEU A 119 -40.56 0.09 -1.91
N HIS A 120 -41.51 -0.84 -1.79
CA HIS A 120 -42.94 -0.54 -1.66
C HIS A 120 -43.59 -1.40 -0.56
N ALA A 121 -44.83 -1.08 -0.16
CA ALA A 121 -45.56 -1.84 0.84
C ALA A 121 -47.06 -1.86 0.56
N LEU A 122 -47.70 -2.96 0.92
CA LEU A 122 -49.14 -3.20 0.85
C LEU A 122 -49.68 -3.32 2.27
N SER A 123 -50.89 -2.81 2.50
CA SER A 123 -51.54 -2.72 3.81
C SER A 123 -53.03 -2.97 3.67
N ASP A 124 -53.58 -3.71 4.63
CA ASP A 124 -54.99 -4.13 4.67
C ASP A 124 -55.48 -4.23 6.14
N ALA A 125 -56.78 -4.22 6.39
CA ALA A 125 -57.37 -4.42 7.71
C ALA A 125 -58.80 -5.00 7.67
N SER A 126 -58.98 -6.20 8.22
CA SER A 126 -60.31 -6.75 8.46
C SER A 126 -60.95 -6.08 9.69
N TRP A 127 -62.03 -5.32 9.48
CA TRP A 127 -62.76 -4.63 10.54
C TRP A 127 -63.54 -5.60 11.44
N ALA A 128 -63.45 -5.42 12.76
CA ALA A 128 -64.23 -6.14 13.77
C ALA A 128 -64.27 -7.69 13.65
N GLY A 129 -63.27 -8.30 13.00
CA GLY A 129 -63.16 -9.75 12.76
C GLY A 129 -62.89 -10.62 14.00
N ASP A 130 -63.24 -10.13 15.19
CA ASP A 130 -63.06 -10.77 16.48
C ASP A 130 -64.34 -10.58 17.31
N HIS A 131 -65.22 -11.58 17.31
CA HIS A 131 -66.59 -11.42 17.82
C HIS A 131 -66.67 -11.13 19.33
N ASP A 132 -65.68 -11.56 20.13
CA ASP A 132 -65.66 -11.35 21.58
C ASP A 132 -65.07 -9.97 21.99
N GLY A 133 -64.22 -9.38 21.15
CA GLY A 133 -63.44 -8.18 21.47
C GLY A 133 -63.66 -6.97 20.56
N TYR A 134 -64.37 -7.15 19.44
CA TYR A 134 -64.56 -6.17 18.35
C TYR A 134 -63.24 -5.60 17.76
N SER A 135 -62.08 -6.18 18.07
CA SER A 135 -60.80 -5.70 17.57
C SER A 135 -60.60 -6.09 16.10
N SER A 136 -60.39 -5.09 15.23
CA SER A 136 -59.93 -5.30 13.86
C SER A 136 -58.57 -6.00 13.83
N THR A 137 -58.26 -6.71 12.74
CA THR A 137 -56.93 -7.29 12.48
C THR A 137 -56.27 -6.54 11.33
N GLY A 138 -55.12 -5.93 11.60
CA GLY A 138 -54.31 -5.23 10.60
C GLY A 138 -53.24 -6.14 10.02
N ALA A 139 -53.11 -6.13 8.70
CA ALA A 139 -52.09 -6.87 7.96
C ALA A 139 -51.26 -5.95 7.04
N TYR A 140 -49.97 -6.25 6.91
CA TYR A 140 -49.08 -5.55 5.98
C TYR A 140 -47.98 -6.45 5.42
N ILE A 141 -47.47 -6.09 4.24
CA ILE A 141 -46.30 -6.71 3.59
C ILE A 141 -45.43 -5.62 2.95
N VAL A 142 -44.13 -5.62 3.26
CA VAL A 142 -43.11 -4.73 2.66
C VAL A 142 -42.27 -5.51 1.66
N TYR A 143 -42.00 -4.92 0.49
CA TYR A 143 -41.31 -5.54 -0.65
C TYR A 143 -40.06 -4.76 -1.09
N ILE A 144 -39.01 -5.47 -1.51
CA ILE A 144 -37.88 -4.94 -2.31
C ILE A 144 -37.92 -5.57 -3.71
N GLY A 145 -38.07 -4.74 -4.74
CA GLY A 145 -38.44 -5.21 -6.07
C GLY A 145 -39.77 -5.97 -6.00
N SER A 146 -39.79 -7.18 -6.53
CA SER A 146 -40.91 -8.14 -6.42
C SER A 146 -40.92 -8.99 -5.13
N HIS A 147 -39.93 -8.85 -4.24
CA HIS A 147 -39.68 -9.81 -3.15
C HIS A 147 -40.20 -9.30 -1.79
N PRO A 148 -41.11 -10.00 -1.10
CA PRO A 148 -41.53 -9.63 0.25
C PRO A 148 -40.38 -9.86 1.25
N ILE A 149 -40.17 -8.90 2.16
CA ILE A 149 -39.06 -8.91 3.12
C ILE A 149 -39.51 -8.85 4.59
N VAL A 150 -40.66 -8.25 4.87
CA VAL A 150 -41.26 -8.16 6.21
C VAL A 150 -42.78 -8.20 6.05
N TRP A 151 -43.47 -9.01 6.84
CA TRP A 151 -44.93 -9.01 6.91
C TRP A 151 -45.42 -9.22 8.34
N SER A 152 -46.67 -8.86 8.59
CA SER A 152 -47.35 -9.08 9.87
C SER A 152 -48.86 -9.12 9.63
N SER A 153 -49.57 -9.95 10.39
CA SER A 153 -51.02 -9.87 10.56
C SER A 153 -51.34 -10.04 12.05
N LYS A 154 -51.94 -9.03 12.68
CA LYS A 154 -52.13 -8.94 14.14
C LYS A 154 -53.39 -8.16 14.50
N LYS A 155 -54.07 -8.56 15.58
CA LYS A 155 -55.16 -7.76 16.19
C LYS A 155 -54.65 -6.35 16.54
N GLN A 156 -55.41 -5.33 16.15
CA GLN A 156 -55.11 -3.93 16.41
C GLN A 156 -55.26 -3.62 17.90
N LYS A 157 -54.37 -2.79 18.45
CA LYS A 157 -54.32 -2.48 19.89
C LYS A 157 -55.44 -1.55 20.36
N MET A 158 -56.23 -0.99 19.44
CA MET A 158 -57.38 -0.13 19.71
C MET A 158 -58.53 -0.56 18.81
N VAL A 159 -59.75 -0.60 19.36
CA VAL A 159 -60.96 -0.93 18.60
C VAL A 159 -61.31 0.23 17.65
N ALA A 160 -61.28 -0.05 16.35
CA ALA A 160 -61.63 0.90 15.29
C ALA A 160 -63.15 1.01 15.12
N ARG A 161 -63.67 2.23 15.01
CA ARG A 161 -65.12 2.52 14.95
C ARG A 161 -65.74 2.37 13.55
N SER A 162 -64.90 2.25 12.52
CA SER A 162 -65.28 1.92 11.15
C SER A 162 -64.19 1.10 10.47
N SER A 163 -64.51 0.49 9.33
CA SER A 163 -63.52 -0.16 8.46
C SER A 163 -62.43 0.81 8.05
N THR A 164 -62.79 2.03 7.65
CA THR A 164 -61.83 3.06 7.26
C THR A 164 -60.88 3.43 8.41
N GLU A 165 -61.34 3.51 9.66
CA GLU A 165 -60.43 3.73 10.81
C GLU A 165 -59.50 2.53 11.04
N ALA A 166 -59.94 1.29 10.74
CA ALA A 166 -59.11 0.09 10.84
C ALA A 166 -58.02 0.03 9.75
N GLU A 167 -58.39 0.31 8.49
CA GLU A 167 -57.46 0.43 7.36
C GLU A 167 -56.38 1.48 7.67
N TYR A 168 -56.81 2.66 8.09
CA TYR A 168 -55.93 3.76 8.47
C TYR A 168 -55.03 3.45 9.67
N GLN A 169 -55.45 2.63 10.63
CA GLN A 169 -54.57 2.09 11.68
C GLN A 169 -53.49 1.17 11.11
N SER A 170 -53.85 0.24 10.23
CA SER A 170 -52.91 -0.71 9.61
C SER A 170 -51.87 0.00 8.73
N VAL A 171 -52.30 1.00 7.95
CA VAL A 171 -51.40 1.84 7.14
C VAL A 171 -50.42 2.62 8.01
N ALA A 172 -50.86 3.11 9.18
CA ALA A 172 -50.00 3.85 10.10
C ALA A 172 -48.91 2.97 10.74
N ASP A 173 -49.20 1.70 11.04
CA ASP A 173 -48.21 0.70 11.50
C ASP A 173 -47.28 0.28 10.35
N THR A 174 -47.82 0.04 9.14
CA THR A 174 -47.04 -0.25 7.92
C THR A 174 -45.99 0.83 7.66
N ALA A 175 -46.37 2.11 7.77
CA ALA A 175 -45.47 3.24 7.57
C ALA A 175 -44.35 3.34 8.63
N ALA A 176 -44.61 2.87 9.87
CA ALA A 176 -43.61 2.80 10.93
C ALA A 176 -42.57 1.70 10.66
N GLU A 177 -43.03 0.53 10.24
CA GLU A 177 -42.18 -0.64 9.94
C GLU A 177 -41.37 -0.44 8.64
N PHE A 178 -41.96 0.18 7.61
CA PHE A 178 -41.23 0.67 6.43
C PHE A 178 -40.10 1.65 6.81
N SER A 179 -40.36 2.52 7.80
CA SER A 179 -39.32 3.39 8.35
C SER A 179 -38.25 2.62 9.12
N TRP A 180 -38.58 1.50 9.78
CA TRP A 180 -37.58 0.65 10.45
C TRP A 180 -36.69 -0.07 9.42
N VAL A 181 -37.28 -0.69 8.40
CA VAL A 181 -36.57 -1.34 7.27
C VAL A 181 -35.54 -0.39 6.64
N LEU A 182 -35.92 0.84 6.32
CA LEU A 182 -35.01 1.86 5.75
C LEU A 182 -33.82 2.21 6.65
N LYS A 183 -33.94 2.06 7.98
CA LYS A 183 -32.81 2.24 8.91
C LYS A 183 -31.88 1.03 8.88
N THR A 184 -32.45 -0.18 8.93
CA THR A 184 -31.70 -1.45 8.92
C THR A 184 -30.90 -1.62 7.61
N LEU A 185 -31.45 -1.20 6.46
CA LEU A 185 -30.76 -1.25 5.16
C LEU A 185 -29.47 -0.42 5.10
N LEU A 186 -29.33 0.67 5.88
CA LEU A 186 -28.08 1.46 5.91
C LEU A 186 -26.90 0.71 6.56
N ASP A 187 -27.21 -0.16 7.52
CA ASP A 187 -26.20 -0.88 8.30
C ASP A 187 -25.64 -2.09 7.49
N LEU A 188 -26.35 -2.54 6.45
CA LEU A 188 -25.92 -3.58 5.49
C LEU A 188 -24.83 -3.09 4.50
N PRO A 189 -23.97 -3.99 3.96
CA PRO A 189 -22.87 -3.65 3.03
C PRO A 189 -23.37 -3.39 1.59
N LEU A 190 -24.18 -2.35 1.41
CA LEU A 190 -24.76 -1.99 0.11
C LEU A 190 -23.80 -1.21 -0.80
N GLN A 191 -23.98 -1.38 -2.12
CA GLN A 191 -23.29 -0.59 -3.14
C GLN A 191 -23.62 0.91 -3.04
N PHE A 192 -22.71 1.77 -3.52
CA PHE A 192 -22.89 3.23 -3.46
C PHE A 192 -24.10 3.75 -4.26
N LEU A 193 -24.54 3.04 -5.30
CA LEU A 193 -25.77 3.36 -6.03
C LEU A 193 -27.00 3.24 -5.11
N HIS A 194 -27.11 2.14 -4.39
CA HIS A 194 -28.20 1.88 -3.43
C HIS A 194 -28.16 2.87 -2.25
N LEU A 195 -26.96 3.25 -1.76
CA LEU A 195 -26.82 4.30 -0.74
C LEU A 195 -27.34 5.68 -1.22
N LYS A 196 -27.21 6.00 -2.53
CA LYS A 196 -27.83 7.21 -3.09
C LYS A 196 -29.35 7.08 -3.17
N GLN A 197 -29.87 5.94 -3.62
CA GLN A 197 -31.32 5.68 -3.71
C GLN A 197 -31.97 5.79 -2.32
N ILE A 198 -31.38 5.17 -1.29
CA ILE A 198 -31.85 5.28 0.11
C ILE A 198 -31.79 6.72 0.62
N HIS A 199 -30.76 7.50 0.26
CA HIS A 199 -30.72 8.91 0.64
C HIS A 199 -31.85 9.73 -0.03
N CYS A 200 -32.11 9.52 -1.33
CA CYS A 200 -33.22 10.18 -2.02
C CYS A 200 -34.58 9.83 -1.38
N LEU A 201 -34.83 8.53 -1.13
CA LEU A 201 -36.05 8.02 -0.47
C LEU A 201 -36.26 8.55 0.96
N VAL A 202 -35.19 9.01 1.63
CA VAL A 202 -35.27 9.59 2.98
C VAL A 202 -35.33 11.12 2.96
N LEU A 203 -34.76 11.78 1.94
CA LEU A 203 -34.97 13.21 1.70
C LEU A 203 -36.43 13.55 1.39
N THR A 204 -37.16 12.63 0.75
CA THR A 204 -38.61 12.76 0.48
C THR A 204 -39.50 12.32 1.66
N SER A 205 -38.93 11.94 2.81
CA SER A 205 -39.70 11.48 3.97
C SER A 205 -39.82 12.56 5.06
N PRO A 206 -41.03 12.98 5.48
CA PRO A 206 -41.18 13.96 6.58
C PRO A 206 -40.56 13.52 7.92
N ILE A 207 -40.31 12.22 8.12
CA ILE A 207 -39.57 11.67 9.27
C ILE A 207 -38.14 12.23 9.34
N PHE A 208 -37.57 12.68 8.21
CA PHE A 208 -36.30 13.40 8.14
C PHE A 208 -36.26 14.57 9.14
N TYR A 209 -37.33 15.37 9.28
CA TYR A 209 -37.32 16.56 10.14
C TYR A 209 -37.09 16.28 11.63
N THR A 210 -37.43 15.09 12.14
CA THR A 210 -37.27 14.76 13.57
C THR A 210 -36.02 13.93 13.90
N ARG A 211 -35.36 13.30 12.91
CA ARG A 211 -34.13 12.51 13.14
C ARG A 211 -33.01 12.72 12.10
N ARG A 212 -33.05 13.85 11.37
CA ARG A 212 -32.12 14.28 10.31
C ARG A 212 -30.65 13.95 10.59
N ASP A 213 -30.10 14.52 11.65
CA ASP A 213 -28.67 14.43 11.95
C ASP A 213 -28.23 13.00 12.32
N LEU A 214 -29.12 12.17 12.88
CA LEU A 214 -28.84 10.75 13.16
C LEU A 214 -28.81 9.89 11.88
N PHE A 215 -29.68 10.18 10.91
CA PHE A 215 -29.65 9.50 9.61
C PHE A 215 -28.42 9.93 8.79
N LEU A 216 -28.21 11.25 8.65
CA LEU A 216 -27.11 11.80 7.87
C LEU A 216 -25.74 11.41 8.43
N SER A 217 -25.58 11.31 9.76
CA SER A 217 -24.33 10.85 10.39
C SER A 217 -24.04 9.36 10.14
N ARG A 218 -25.05 8.48 10.15
CA ARG A 218 -24.91 7.08 9.74
C ARG A 218 -24.52 6.96 8.26
N LEU A 219 -25.27 7.62 7.37
CA LEU A 219 -25.00 7.62 5.94
C LEU A 219 -23.59 8.16 5.63
N LEU A 220 -23.18 9.25 6.29
CA LEU A 220 -21.84 9.82 6.15
C LEU A 220 -20.74 8.84 6.58
N ARG A 221 -20.93 8.07 7.67
CA ARG A 221 -20.01 7.01 8.10
C ARG A 221 -19.89 5.86 7.08
N ARG A 222 -20.95 5.56 6.32
CA ARG A 222 -20.89 4.60 5.20
C ARG A 222 -20.23 5.20 3.95
N CYS A 223 -20.49 6.47 3.64
CA CYS A 223 -19.87 7.18 2.52
C CYS A 223 -18.37 7.45 2.71
N THR A 224 -17.88 7.61 3.94
CA THR A 224 -16.44 7.60 4.22
C THR A 224 -15.86 6.20 4.02
N ALA A 225 -16.46 5.15 4.60
CA ALA A 225 -16.00 3.77 4.40
C ALA A 225 -15.92 3.38 2.90
N ALA A 226 -16.86 3.85 2.07
CA ALA A 226 -16.87 3.65 0.62
C ALA A 226 -15.98 4.62 -0.18
N SER A 227 -15.17 5.47 0.47
CA SER A 227 -14.27 6.48 -0.13
C SER A 227 -14.94 7.58 -0.99
N GLN A 228 -16.25 7.82 -0.83
CA GLN A 228 -17.04 8.69 -1.71
C GLN A 228 -17.04 10.17 -1.29
N PHE A 229 -15.84 10.77 -1.28
CA PHE A 229 -15.58 12.09 -0.70
C PHE A 229 -16.51 13.23 -1.16
N ARG A 230 -16.74 13.40 -2.47
CA ARG A 230 -17.55 14.52 -3.00
C ARG A 230 -19.00 14.50 -2.46
N TYR A 231 -19.52 13.30 -2.17
CA TYR A 231 -20.86 13.09 -1.63
C TYR A 231 -20.86 13.26 -0.10
N ALA A 232 -19.88 12.66 0.58
CA ALA A 232 -19.64 12.85 2.01
C ALA A 232 -19.54 14.33 2.43
N ARG A 233 -18.86 15.17 1.64
CA ARG A 233 -18.78 16.62 1.91
C ARG A 233 -20.13 17.33 1.78
N ARG A 234 -20.99 16.92 0.83
CA ARG A 234 -22.35 17.51 0.68
C ARG A 234 -23.25 17.12 1.85
N LEU A 235 -23.21 15.85 2.27
CA LEU A 235 -23.90 15.36 3.47
C LEU A 235 -23.51 16.14 4.72
N LEU A 236 -22.22 16.35 4.95
CA LEU A 236 -21.72 17.09 6.12
C LEU A 236 -22.26 18.53 6.19
N CYS A 237 -22.43 19.20 5.04
CA CYS A 237 -23.04 20.53 4.97
C CYS A 237 -24.56 20.55 5.20
N GLN A 238 -25.22 19.38 5.27
CA GLN A 238 -26.66 19.25 5.53
C GLN A 238 -26.98 18.90 6.99
N ILE A 239 -25.98 18.63 7.83
CA ILE A 239 -26.11 18.33 9.26
C ILE A 239 -25.96 19.63 10.05
N GLN A 240 -26.92 19.98 10.91
CA GLN A 240 -26.86 21.22 11.70
C GLN A 240 -25.95 21.06 12.94
N THR A 241 -26.00 19.90 13.59
CA THR A 241 -25.28 19.59 14.84
C THR A 241 -24.45 18.31 14.74
N PRO A 242 -23.38 18.28 13.89
CA PRO A 242 -22.54 17.10 13.71
C PRO A 242 -21.77 16.75 14.99
N SER A 243 -22.02 15.54 15.52
CA SER A 243 -21.50 15.07 16.80
C SER A 243 -19.99 14.78 16.80
N ILE A 244 -19.37 14.81 17.98
CA ILE A 244 -17.92 14.58 18.16
C ILE A 244 -17.44 13.25 17.56
N GLN A 245 -18.22 12.16 17.75
CA GLN A 245 -17.92 10.84 17.16
C GLN A 245 -17.93 10.85 15.62
N LEU A 246 -18.72 11.72 15.00
CA LEU A 246 -18.77 11.86 13.54
C LEU A 246 -17.51 12.58 13.03
N TRP A 247 -17.05 13.62 13.74
CA TRP A 247 -15.79 14.30 13.44
C TRP A 247 -14.58 13.39 13.66
N ASP A 248 -14.56 12.62 14.75
CA ASP A 248 -13.52 11.62 15.01
C ASP A 248 -13.50 10.53 13.91
N SER A 249 -14.68 10.11 13.43
CA SER A 249 -14.79 9.18 12.28
C SER A 249 -14.24 9.78 10.98
N LEU A 250 -14.48 11.08 10.72
CA LEU A 250 -13.99 11.80 9.53
C LEU A 250 -12.46 11.97 9.57
N VAL A 251 -11.94 12.55 10.66
CA VAL A 251 -10.50 12.77 10.91
C VAL A 251 -9.75 11.42 10.90
N GLY A 252 -10.34 10.40 11.54
CA GLY A 252 -9.89 9.01 11.51
C GLY A 252 -9.72 8.46 10.11
N HIS A 253 -10.79 8.41 9.32
CA HIS A 253 -10.77 7.89 7.95
C HIS A 253 -9.78 8.64 7.04
N PHE A 254 -9.76 9.97 7.11
CA PHE A 254 -8.88 10.78 6.25
C PHE A 254 -7.38 10.68 6.61
N SER A 255 -7.02 10.17 7.80
CA SER A 255 -5.62 10.03 8.23
C SER A 255 -4.79 9.02 7.44
N GLY A 256 -5.40 7.94 6.95
CA GLY A 256 -4.69 6.81 6.33
C GLY A 256 -4.35 6.98 4.84
N GLY A 257 -5.02 7.90 4.15
CA GLY A 257 -5.04 7.92 2.68
C GLY A 257 -3.84 8.59 1.99
N VAL A 258 -4.01 8.79 0.68
CA VAL A 258 -3.16 9.61 -0.19
C VAL A 258 -3.08 11.06 0.35
N THR A 259 -2.04 11.82 -0.02
CA THR A 259 -1.77 13.20 0.45
C THR A 259 -2.98 14.14 0.42
N LEU A 260 -3.86 14.01 -0.59
CA LEU A 260 -5.10 14.77 -0.67
C LEU A 260 -6.03 14.50 0.53
N ASN A 261 -6.19 13.23 0.93
CA ASN A 261 -7.01 12.85 2.08
C ASN A 261 -6.41 13.39 3.39
N ARG A 262 -5.09 13.42 3.53
CA ARG A 262 -4.43 13.98 4.72
C ARG A 262 -4.74 15.47 4.91
N ARG A 263 -4.75 16.26 3.82
CA ARG A 263 -5.22 17.66 3.86
C ARG A 263 -6.72 17.76 4.22
N LEU A 264 -7.55 16.79 3.83
CA LEU A 264 -8.97 16.73 4.21
C LEU A 264 -9.19 16.39 5.70
N SER A 265 -8.30 15.61 6.33
CA SER A 265 -8.31 15.38 7.78
C SER A 265 -8.14 16.70 8.56
N PHE A 266 -7.16 17.52 8.17
CA PHE A 266 -6.96 18.86 8.73
C PHE A 266 -8.16 19.79 8.50
N LEU A 267 -8.73 19.82 7.28
CA LEU A 267 -9.90 20.64 6.99
C LEU A 267 -11.15 20.21 7.78
N SER A 268 -11.32 18.91 8.04
CA SER A 268 -12.39 18.39 8.90
C SER A 268 -12.21 18.87 10.36
N TYR A 269 -11.00 18.80 10.91
CA TYR A 269 -10.70 19.35 12.24
C TYR A 269 -10.94 20.87 12.30
N ARG A 270 -10.51 21.63 11.28
CA ARG A 270 -10.74 23.08 11.21
C ARG A 270 -12.22 23.42 11.17
N GLN A 271 -13.05 22.62 10.50
CA GLN A 271 -14.49 22.83 10.47
C GLN A 271 -15.17 22.42 11.79
N MET A 272 -14.76 21.30 12.41
CA MET A 272 -15.18 20.91 13.76
C MET A 272 -14.98 22.07 14.75
N ARG A 273 -13.79 22.69 14.74
CA ARG A 273 -13.48 23.83 15.60
C ARG A 273 -14.27 25.10 15.27
N ARG A 274 -14.61 25.35 14.00
CA ARG A 274 -15.50 26.45 13.59
C ARG A 274 -16.95 26.24 14.04
N ASN A 275 -17.41 25.00 14.09
CA ASN A 275 -18.72 24.62 14.63
C ASN A 275 -18.74 24.60 16.18
N GLY A 276 -17.73 25.14 16.87
CA GLY A 276 -17.65 25.20 18.33
C GLY A 276 -17.33 23.88 19.03
N VAL A 277 -17.22 22.76 18.31
CA VAL A 277 -17.06 21.43 18.89
C VAL A 277 -15.65 21.25 19.49
N VAL A 278 -15.62 20.79 20.74
CA VAL A 278 -14.38 20.46 21.48
C VAL A 278 -13.86 19.08 21.02
N PRO A 279 -12.54 18.92 20.77
CA PRO A 279 -11.93 17.62 20.45
C PRO A 279 -12.05 16.59 21.59
N SER A 280 -11.93 15.31 21.23
CA SER A 280 -11.73 14.20 22.15
C SER A 280 -10.27 13.72 22.13
N ARG A 281 -9.89 12.87 23.08
CA ARG A 281 -8.63 12.10 23.04
C ARG A 281 -8.49 11.24 21.75
N HIS A 282 -9.60 10.92 21.08
CA HIS A 282 -9.60 10.16 19.83
C HIS A 282 -9.49 11.05 18.58
N THR A 283 -9.67 12.38 18.69
CA THR A 283 -9.49 13.32 17.56
C THR A 283 -8.02 13.51 17.21
N PHE A 284 -7.13 13.60 18.21
CA PHE A 284 -5.74 13.97 18.00
C PHE A 284 -4.87 12.87 17.36
N PRO A 285 -4.91 11.60 17.79
CA PRO A 285 -4.06 10.53 17.22
C PRO A 285 -4.14 10.39 15.69
N PRO A 286 -5.33 10.38 15.04
CA PRO A 286 -5.40 10.30 13.58
C PRO A 286 -5.07 11.64 12.91
N LEU A 287 -5.36 12.78 13.57
CA LEU A 287 -4.99 14.10 13.06
C LEU A 287 -3.48 14.27 12.99
N LEU A 288 -2.75 13.90 14.06
CA LEU A 288 -1.29 13.89 14.10
C LEU A 288 -0.72 12.97 13.01
N LYS A 289 -1.24 11.73 12.89
CA LYS A 289 -0.87 10.77 11.84
C LYS A 289 -1.06 11.30 10.41
N ALA A 290 -2.00 12.22 10.19
CA ALA A 290 -2.18 12.94 8.94
C ALA A 290 -1.20 14.12 8.78
N VAL A 291 -1.09 14.96 9.83
CA VAL A 291 -0.30 16.20 9.89
C VAL A 291 1.20 15.94 9.71
N PHE A 292 1.78 15.01 10.46
CA PHE A 292 3.20 14.64 10.35
C PHE A 292 3.56 14.01 8.99
N LYS A 293 2.56 13.76 8.11
CA LYS A 293 2.74 13.29 6.73
C LYS A 293 2.40 14.33 5.66
N LEU A 294 2.37 15.62 6.04
CA LEU A 294 2.19 16.79 5.16
C LEU A 294 3.38 17.73 5.31
N ARG A 295 4.11 18.01 4.22
CA ARG A 295 5.28 18.91 4.24
C ARG A 295 4.93 20.36 4.63
N ASP A 296 3.70 20.79 4.41
CA ASP A 296 3.24 22.17 4.65
C ASP A 296 2.65 22.40 6.07
N ALA A 297 2.56 21.35 6.90
CA ALA A 297 1.81 21.41 8.16
C ALA A 297 2.74 21.56 9.38
N ASN A 298 2.51 22.61 10.18
CA ASN A 298 3.25 22.85 11.42
C ASN A 298 2.70 21.95 12.56
N PRO A 299 3.45 20.96 13.08
CA PRO A 299 2.94 20.05 14.10
C PRO A 299 2.79 20.71 15.49
N PHE A 300 3.58 21.74 15.79
CA PHE A 300 3.57 22.42 17.10
C PHE A 300 2.24 23.11 17.39
N GLN A 301 1.50 23.54 16.36
CA GLN A 301 0.14 24.08 16.52
C GLN A 301 -0.83 23.05 17.11
N PHE A 302 -0.69 21.77 16.74
CA PHE A 302 -1.53 20.69 17.24
C PHE A 302 -1.09 20.24 18.64
N HIS A 303 0.21 20.24 18.93
CA HIS A 303 0.74 20.01 20.27
C HIS A 303 0.27 21.10 21.26
N ALA A 304 0.32 22.38 20.86
CA ALA A 304 -0.24 23.48 21.63
C ALA A 304 -1.77 23.36 21.84
N HIS A 305 -2.51 22.81 20.88
CA HIS A 305 -3.92 22.47 21.06
C HIS A 305 -4.14 21.31 22.05
N ILE A 306 -3.28 20.28 22.04
CA ILE A 306 -3.36 19.14 22.97
C ILE A 306 -3.21 19.63 24.42
N LEU A 307 -2.18 20.43 24.68
CA LEU A 307 -1.95 21.12 25.96
C LEU A 307 -3.14 22.02 26.34
N LYS A 308 -3.65 22.84 25.41
CA LYS A 308 -4.77 23.75 25.65
C LYS A 308 -6.10 23.04 26.01
N PHE A 309 -6.26 21.77 25.67
CA PHE A 309 -7.45 20.99 26.01
C PHE A 309 -7.18 19.88 27.05
N GLY A 310 -6.01 19.89 27.71
CA GLY A 310 -5.69 18.95 28.81
C GLY A 310 -5.55 17.49 28.37
N PHE A 311 -5.20 17.24 27.11
CA PHE A 311 -4.94 15.89 26.58
C PHE A 311 -3.44 15.54 26.54
N ASP A 312 -2.60 16.40 27.11
CA ASP A 312 -1.14 16.21 27.21
C ASP A 312 -0.73 15.13 28.22
N SER A 313 -1.65 14.69 29.09
CA SER A 313 -1.49 13.54 29.99
C SER A 313 -2.00 12.21 29.40
N ASP A 314 -2.80 12.24 28.33
CA ASP A 314 -3.35 11.03 27.72
C ASP A 314 -2.26 10.24 26.98
N LEU A 315 -1.99 9.01 27.44
CA LEU A 315 -0.91 8.16 26.92
C LEU A 315 -1.07 7.81 25.44
N PHE A 316 -2.29 7.68 24.94
CA PHE A 316 -2.54 7.40 23.52
C PHE A 316 -2.27 8.63 22.64
N VAL A 317 -2.52 9.83 23.17
CA VAL A 317 -2.11 11.11 22.54
C VAL A 317 -0.59 11.31 22.62
N ARG A 318 0.04 11.04 23.77
CA ARG A 318 1.52 11.07 23.95
C ARG A 318 2.24 10.15 22.97
N ASN A 319 1.84 8.87 22.90
CA ASN A 319 2.42 7.89 21.98
C ASN A 319 2.26 8.29 20.50
N SER A 320 1.18 9.02 20.18
CA SER A 320 0.95 9.58 18.83
C SER A 320 1.80 10.82 18.53
N LEU A 321 2.11 11.65 19.54
CA LEU A 321 3.08 12.75 19.43
C LEU A 321 4.50 12.20 19.25
N ILE A 322 4.92 11.26 20.10
CA ILE A 322 6.25 10.60 20.05
C ILE A 322 6.49 10.00 18.66
N SER A 323 5.62 9.06 18.23
CA SER A 323 5.71 8.43 16.91
C SER A 323 5.64 9.46 15.77
N GLY A 324 4.88 10.53 15.95
CA GLY A 324 4.76 11.62 14.99
C GLY A 324 6.05 12.42 14.81
N TYR A 325 6.63 12.94 15.90
CA TYR A 325 7.86 13.72 15.88
C TYR A 325 9.05 12.90 15.34
N SER A 326 9.21 11.65 15.77
CA SER A 326 10.26 10.76 15.27
C SER A 326 10.08 10.35 13.80
N ASN A 327 8.88 10.48 13.22
CA ASN A 327 8.65 10.28 11.78
C ASN A 327 8.99 11.52 10.92
N CYS A 328 9.31 12.67 11.54
CA CYS A 328 9.62 13.92 10.85
C CYS A 328 11.06 14.42 11.05
N GLY A 329 11.94 13.61 11.65
CA GLY A 329 13.29 14.05 12.06
C GLY A 329 13.32 15.05 13.21
N LEU A 330 12.16 15.44 13.76
CA LEU A 330 12.03 16.35 14.90
C LEU A 330 12.25 15.61 16.24
N PHE A 331 13.32 14.81 16.28
CA PHE A 331 13.50 13.75 17.26
C PHE A 331 13.57 14.25 18.71
N GLU A 332 14.23 15.38 18.95
CA GLU A 332 14.34 16.02 20.27
C GLU A 332 12.96 16.28 20.93
N PHE A 333 11.95 16.65 20.14
CA PHE A 333 10.59 16.84 20.65
C PHE A 333 9.88 15.52 20.95
N GLY A 334 10.27 14.43 20.29
CA GLY A 334 9.86 13.07 20.64
C GLY A 334 10.42 12.66 22.01
N SER A 335 11.73 12.81 22.23
CA SER A 335 12.36 12.57 23.53
C SER A 335 11.70 13.38 24.64
N ARG A 336 11.58 14.71 24.50
CA ARG A 336 10.99 15.57 25.54
C ARG A 336 9.56 15.15 25.96
N VAL A 337 8.74 14.63 25.04
CA VAL A 337 7.40 14.09 25.35
C VAL A 337 7.48 12.72 26.03
N PHE A 338 8.41 11.86 25.60
CA PHE A 338 8.66 10.56 26.21
C PHE A 338 9.22 10.71 27.63
N ASP A 339 10.21 11.56 27.84
CA ASP A 339 10.87 11.81 29.12
C ASP A 339 9.86 12.29 30.16
N GLY A 340 9.03 13.28 29.80
CA GLY A 340 7.91 13.79 30.60
C GLY A 340 6.69 12.86 30.70
N THR A 341 6.78 11.62 30.24
CA THR A 341 5.77 10.58 30.50
C THR A 341 6.15 9.80 31.76
N GLU A 342 5.32 9.82 32.79
CA GLU A 342 5.54 9.06 34.04
C GLU A 342 5.41 7.55 33.78
N ASP A 343 4.20 7.08 33.45
CA ASP A 343 3.93 5.69 33.07
C ASP A 343 4.21 5.42 31.59
N LYS A 344 5.47 5.08 31.27
CA LYS A 344 5.93 4.73 29.90
C LYS A 344 5.55 3.29 29.52
N ASP A 345 4.57 3.10 28.63
CA ASP A 345 4.14 1.77 28.21
C ASP A 345 4.99 1.17 27.07
N VAL A 346 4.73 -0.10 26.74
CA VAL A 346 5.40 -0.83 25.65
C VAL A 346 5.32 -0.08 24.32
N VAL A 347 4.23 0.68 24.09
CA VAL A 347 4.04 1.48 22.87
C VAL A 347 4.88 2.76 22.91
N SER A 348 5.04 3.44 24.06
CA SER A 348 5.97 4.56 24.24
C SER A 348 7.39 4.15 23.89
N TRP A 349 7.89 3.08 24.51
CA TRP A 349 9.25 2.57 24.26
C TRP A 349 9.46 2.13 22.81
N THR A 350 8.51 1.37 22.24
CA THR A 350 8.61 0.91 20.85
C THR A 350 8.55 2.07 19.85
N ALA A 351 7.77 3.12 20.12
CA ALA A 351 7.70 4.32 19.28
C ALA A 351 9.02 5.11 19.26
N MET A 352 9.70 5.22 20.41
CA MET A 352 11.04 5.82 20.51
C MET A 352 12.09 4.98 19.78
N ILE A 353 12.14 3.67 20.05
CA ILE A 353 13.12 2.74 19.47
C ILE A 353 13.01 2.69 17.94
N ASP A 354 11.81 2.49 17.38
CA ASP A 354 11.64 2.53 15.91
C ASP A 354 11.79 3.96 15.35
N GLY A 355 11.62 4.98 16.20
CA GLY A 355 11.97 6.37 15.92
C GLY A 355 13.47 6.57 15.66
N PHE A 356 14.30 6.16 16.61
CA PHE A 356 15.77 6.15 16.48
C PHE A 356 16.22 5.35 15.24
N VAL A 357 15.72 4.11 15.07
CA VAL A 357 16.02 3.23 13.92
C VAL A 357 15.69 3.86 12.56
N ARG A 358 14.67 4.73 12.51
CA ARG A 358 14.25 5.45 11.29
C ARG A 358 15.09 6.69 10.99
N ASN A 359 15.84 7.23 11.96
CA ASN A 359 16.73 8.39 11.82
C ASN A 359 18.22 7.99 11.93
N ASP A 360 18.53 6.72 11.63
CA ASP A 360 19.87 6.10 11.60
C ASP A 360 20.68 6.06 12.92
N SER A 361 20.21 6.73 13.99
CA SER A 361 20.64 6.65 15.39
C SER A 361 20.48 5.24 16.00
N SER A 362 21.31 4.30 15.57
CA SER A 362 21.09 2.87 15.83
C SER A 362 21.60 2.42 17.20
N LEU A 363 22.58 3.13 17.77
CA LEU A 363 23.13 2.83 19.10
C LEU A 363 22.17 3.29 20.21
N GLU A 364 21.52 4.42 20.01
CA GLU A 364 20.55 5.01 20.93
C GLU A 364 19.28 4.14 21.04
N ALA A 365 18.84 3.54 19.92
CA ALA A 365 17.78 2.54 19.91
C ALA A 365 18.13 1.30 20.76
N MET A 366 19.39 0.86 20.75
CA MET A 366 19.87 -0.26 21.56
C MET A 366 19.93 0.12 23.05
N THR A 367 20.39 1.34 23.37
CA THR A 367 20.38 1.88 24.75
C THR A 367 18.97 1.96 25.33
N TYR A 368 18.00 2.52 24.58
CA TYR A 368 16.61 2.61 25.03
C TYR A 368 15.95 1.24 25.24
N PHE A 369 16.37 0.20 24.52
CA PHE A 369 15.90 -1.18 24.80
C PHE A 369 16.47 -1.73 26.11
N VAL A 370 17.73 -1.44 26.42
CA VAL A 370 18.34 -1.80 27.72
C VAL A 370 17.65 -1.05 28.87
N GLU A 371 17.31 0.21 28.68
CA GLU A 371 16.55 1.01 29.65
C GLU A 371 15.12 0.50 29.85
N MET A 372 14.40 0.21 28.76
CA MET A 372 13.08 -0.45 28.81
C MET A 372 13.10 -1.74 29.66
N LYS A 373 14.13 -2.59 29.46
CA LYS A 373 14.32 -3.82 30.21
C LYS A 373 14.68 -3.56 31.68
N ARG A 374 15.51 -2.55 31.98
CA ARG A 374 15.83 -2.10 33.35
C ARG A 374 14.60 -1.54 34.08
N SER A 375 13.70 -0.88 33.37
CA SER A 375 12.40 -0.41 33.86
C SER A 375 11.36 -1.53 34.06
N GLY A 376 11.73 -2.80 33.87
CA GLY A 376 10.85 -3.95 34.02
C GLY A 376 9.80 -4.11 32.89
N VAL A 377 9.84 -3.27 31.85
CA VAL A 377 8.82 -3.27 30.81
C VAL A 377 9.07 -4.41 29.81
N ALA A 378 8.08 -5.30 29.68
CA ALA A 378 8.17 -6.44 28.78
C ALA A 378 8.10 -6.03 27.30
N ALA A 379 9.25 -6.09 26.62
CA ALA A 379 9.34 -5.91 25.17
C ALA A 379 8.45 -6.89 24.38
N ASN A 380 7.72 -6.38 23.40
CA ASN A 380 6.89 -7.19 22.49
C ASN A 380 7.64 -7.50 21.18
N GLU A 381 7.02 -8.30 20.30
CA GLU A 381 7.60 -8.70 19.01
C GLU A 381 8.02 -7.50 18.16
N MET A 382 7.18 -6.46 18.08
CA MET A 382 7.50 -5.22 17.36
C MET A 382 8.71 -4.48 17.95
N THR A 383 8.85 -4.46 19.29
CA THR A 383 10.06 -3.92 19.94
C THR A 383 11.29 -4.70 19.47
N VAL A 384 11.25 -6.03 19.50
CA VAL A 384 12.38 -6.91 19.14
C VAL A 384 12.77 -6.73 17.67
N VAL A 385 11.80 -6.68 16.76
CA VAL A 385 12.00 -6.44 15.33
C VAL A 385 12.72 -5.10 15.09
N SER A 386 12.29 -4.02 15.73
CA SER A 386 12.95 -2.72 15.59
C SER A 386 14.36 -2.69 16.21
N VAL A 387 14.59 -3.36 17.34
CA VAL A 387 15.92 -3.42 17.97
C VAL A 387 16.89 -4.27 17.16
N LEU A 388 16.50 -5.45 16.67
CA LEU A 388 17.35 -6.28 15.80
C LEU A 388 17.75 -5.54 14.51
N LYS A 389 16.82 -4.74 13.97
CA LYS A 389 17.08 -3.84 12.83
C LYS A 389 18.03 -2.68 13.18
N ALA A 390 18.04 -2.20 14.43
CA ALA A 390 19.07 -1.28 14.94
C ALA A 390 20.42 -1.97 15.02
N THR A 391 20.46 -3.15 15.64
CA THR A 391 21.66 -3.96 15.83
C THR A 391 22.33 -4.33 14.51
N GLY A 392 21.53 -4.71 13.49
CA GLY A 392 22.03 -4.96 12.14
C GLY A 392 22.50 -3.71 11.40
N LYS A 393 22.05 -2.50 11.76
CA LYS A 393 22.62 -1.23 11.25
C LYS A 393 23.91 -0.83 11.97
N ALA A 394 24.05 -1.18 13.24
CA ALA A 394 25.24 -0.94 14.06
C ALA A 394 26.31 -2.04 13.93
N GLU A 395 26.03 -3.11 13.17
CA GLU A 395 26.85 -4.31 12.96
C GLU A 395 27.24 -5.07 14.26
N ASP A 396 26.57 -4.80 15.39
CA ASP A 396 26.85 -5.42 16.70
C ASP A 396 26.26 -6.83 16.83
N VAL A 397 26.96 -7.80 16.25
CA VAL A 397 26.66 -9.23 16.42
C VAL A 397 26.62 -9.69 17.89
N ARG A 398 27.30 -9.03 18.84
CA ARG A 398 27.33 -9.48 20.24
C ARG A 398 26.00 -9.18 20.93
N PHE A 399 25.49 -7.96 20.76
CA PHE A 399 24.16 -7.59 21.22
C PHE A 399 23.06 -8.38 20.49
N GLY A 400 23.24 -8.62 19.18
CA GLY A 400 22.34 -9.45 18.37
C GLY A 400 22.24 -10.89 18.86
N ARG A 401 23.37 -11.52 19.20
CA ARG A 401 23.43 -12.87 19.80
C ARG A 401 22.83 -12.91 21.21
N SER A 402 22.99 -11.85 22.01
CA SER A 402 22.35 -11.73 23.32
C SER A 402 20.82 -11.73 23.23
N ILE A 403 20.26 -10.93 22.31
CA ILE A 403 18.82 -10.94 22.01
C ILE A 403 18.39 -12.31 21.47
N HIS A 404 19.17 -12.90 20.56
CA HIS A 404 18.85 -14.22 19.99
C HIS A 404 18.74 -15.30 21.07
N GLY A 405 19.71 -15.40 21.99
CA GLY A 405 19.69 -16.38 23.09
C GLY A 405 18.44 -16.25 23.96
N PHE A 406 18.12 -15.04 24.43
CA PHE A 406 16.94 -14.79 25.25
C PHE A 406 15.62 -15.22 24.58
N TYR A 407 15.47 -14.99 23.27
CA TYR A 407 14.28 -15.40 22.52
C TYR A 407 14.29 -16.86 22.06
N LEU A 408 15.46 -17.50 22.00
CA LEU A 408 15.63 -18.92 21.71
C LEU A 408 15.27 -19.78 22.93
N GLU A 409 15.74 -19.41 24.13
CA GLU A 409 15.35 -20.03 25.41
C GLU A 409 13.84 -19.94 25.65
N ALA A 410 13.23 -18.81 25.29
CA ALA A 410 11.78 -18.61 25.33
C ALA A 410 11.01 -19.33 24.20
N GLY A 411 11.68 -20.10 23.34
CA GLY A 411 11.10 -20.83 22.18
C GLY A 411 10.58 -19.96 21.04
N ARG A 412 10.54 -18.63 21.21
CA ARG A 412 9.84 -17.69 20.31
C ARG A 412 10.44 -17.63 18.89
N VAL A 413 11.76 -17.82 18.75
CA VAL A 413 12.45 -17.76 17.44
C VAL A 413 11.86 -18.74 16.42
N ARG A 414 11.43 -19.94 16.87
CA ARG A 414 10.83 -20.96 16.01
C ARG A 414 9.33 -20.74 15.77
N CYS A 415 8.66 -19.95 16.60
CA CYS A 415 7.22 -19.71 16.50
C CYS A 415 6.86 -18.41 15.75
N ASP A 416 7.70 -17.38 15.84
CA ASP A 416 7.45 -16.07 15.24
C ASP A 416 8.32 -15.79 14.00
N VAL A 417 7.67 -15.76 12.84
CA VAL A 417 8.27 -15.47 11.54
C VAL A 417 8.79 -14.03 11.45
N PHE A 418 8.26 -13.07 12.23
CA PHE A 418 8.74 -11.69 12.25
C PHE A 418 10.07 -11.56 13.01
N ILE A 419 10.19 -12.14 14.20
CA ILE A 419 11.47 -12.23 14.93
C ILE A 419 12.49 -13.03 14.10
N GLY A 420 12.12 -14.20 13.58
CA GLY A 420 13.02 -15.03 12.75
C GLY A 420 13.56 -14.29 11.52
N SER A 421 12.69 -13.63 10.75
CA SER A 421 13.11 -12.82 9.59
C SER A 421 14.01 -11.64 9.97
N SER A 422 13.82 -11.06 11.16
CA SER A 422 14.62 -9.94 11.65
C SER A 422 15.99 -10.38 12.18
N LEU A 423 16.09 -11.60 12.70
CA LEU A 423 17.36 -12.24 13.05
C LEU A 423 18.19 -12.56 11.78
N VAL A 424 17.56 -13.08 10.72
CA VAL A 424 18.21 -13.33 9.43
C VAL A 424 18.75 -12.02 8.82
N ASP A 425 17.96 -10.95 8.81
CA ASP A 425 18.37 -9.61 8.35
C ASP A 425 19.50 -9.01 9.21
N MET A 426 19.47 -9.20 10.53
CA MET A 426 20.52 -8.75 11.46
C MET A 426 21.83 -9.51 11.25
N TYR A 427 21.82 -10.85 11.27
CA TYR A 427 23.02 -11.66 11.06
C TYR A 427 23.62 -11.46 9.67
N GLY A 428 22.78 -11.28 8.64
CA GLY A 428 23.22 -10.98 7.28
C GLY A 428 24.00 -9.67 7.17
N LYS A 429 23.57 -8.62 7.87
CA LYS A 429 24.29 -7.33 7.91
C LYS A 429 25.56 -7.41 8.74
N CYS A 430 25.52 -8.07 9.90
CA CYS A 430 26.69 -8.31 10.75
C CYS A 430 27.72 -9.32 10.16
N GLY A 431 27.67 -9.61 8.86
CA GLY A 431 28.61 -10.51 8.17
C GLY A 431 28.52 -12.00 8.54
N CYS A 432 27.55 -12.39 9.36
CA CYS A 432 27.46 -13.71 9.98
C CYS A 432 26.52 -14.63 9.20
N TYR A 433 26.80 -14.81 7.90
CA TYR A 433 25.89 -15.48 6.95
C TYR A 433 25.55 -16.92 7.32
N ASP A 434 26.46 -17.66 7.96
CA ASP A 434 26.20 -19.04 8.39
C ASP A 434 25.32 -19.11 9.65
N ASP A 435 25.27 -18.04 10.48
CA ASP A 435 24.28 -17.93 11.57
C ASP A 435 22.92 -17.48 11.03
N ALA A 436 22.90 -16.62 10.01
CA ALA A 436 21.67 -16.27 9.28
C ALA A 436 21.03 -17.51 8.62
N GLN A 437 21.86 -18.38 8.03
CA GLN A 437 21.40 -19.65 7.45
C GLN A 437 20.83 -20.59 8.53
N LYS A 438 21.49 -20.79 9.67
CA LYS A 438 20.97 -21.63 10.76
C LYS A 438 19.60 -21.17 11.25
N VAL A 439 19.41 -19.86 11.48
CA VAL A 439 18.11 -19.31 11.89
C VAL A 439 17.06 -19.56 10.82
N PHE A 440 17.39 -19.36 9.55
CA PHE A 440 16.50 -19.65 8.43
C PHE A 440 16.11 -21.14 8.36
N ASP A 441 17.09 -22.04 8.52
CA ASP A 441 16.90 -23.49 8.48
C ASP A 441 16.01 -23.96 9.64
N GLU A 442 16.18 -23.41 10.85
CA GLU A 442 15.36 -23.71 12.03
C GLU A 442 13.93 -23.15 12.00
N MET A 443 13.62 -22.20 11.10
CA MET A 443 12.27 -21.65 10.97
C MET A 443 11.32 -22.64 10.27
N PRO A 444 10.21 -23.07 10.92
CA PRO A 444 9.25 -24.01 10.34
C PRO A 444 8.30 -23.37 9.31
N SER A 445 8.26 -22.03 9.24
CA SER A 445 7.51 -21.28 8.24
C SER A 445 8.34 -20.07 7.82
N ARG A 446 8.48 -19.87 6.50
CA ARG A 446 9.39 -18.88 5.89
C ARG A 446 8.61 -18.06 4.87
N ASN A 447 8.41 -16.78 5.16
CA ASN A 447 7.64 -15.90 4.27
C ASN A 447 8.57 -15.15 3.30
N VAL A 448 7.99 -14.41 2.36
CA VAL A 448 8.74 -13.65 1.34
C VAL A 448 9.80 -12.71 1.95
N VAL A 449 9.58 -12.18 3.16
CA VAL A 449 10.54 -11.31 3.86
C VAL A 449 11.74 -12.12 4.36
N THR A 450 11.51 -13.32 4.91
CA THR A 450 12.57 -14.24 5.36
C THR A 450 13.51 -14.61 4.22
N TRP A 451 12.94 -15.02 3.07
CA TRP A 451 13.72 -15.32 1.86
C TRP A 451 14.46 -14.08 1.33
N THR A 452 13.79 -12.92 1.28
CA THR A 452 14.42 -11.65 0.87
C THR A 452 15.63 -11.32 1.73
N ALA A 453 15.53 -11.48 3.06
CA ALA A 453 16.61 -11.16 4.00
C ALA A 453 17.84 -12.06 3.78
N LEU A 454 17.66 -13.37 3.63
CA LEU A 454 18.78 -14.31 3.40
C LEU A 454 19.46 -14.05 2.06
N ILE A 455 18.68 -13.85 0.98
CA ILE A 455 19.21 -13.54 -0.35
C ILE A 455 19.96 -12.20 -0.33
N ALA A 456 19.38 -11.14 0.24
CA ALA A 456 20.02 -9.84 0.34
C ALA A 456 21.32 -9.89 1.17
N GLY A 457 21.32 -10.61 2.29
CA GLY A 457 22.51 -10.82 3.13
C GLY A 457 23.66 -11.49 2.37
N TYR A 458 23.38 -12.58 1.64
CA TYR A 458 24.41 -13.24 0.81
C TYR A 458 24.93 -12.34 -0.32
N VAL A 459 24.07 -11.53 -0.94
CA VAL A 459 24.49 -10.61 -2.01
C VAL A 459 25.33 -9.46 -1.46
N GLN A 460 24.98 -8.89 -0.30
CA GLN A 460 25.78 -7.89 0.41
C GLN A 460 27.15 -8.47 0.82
N GLY A 461 27.17 -9.72 1.30
CA GLY A 461 28.38 -10.49 1.58
C GLY A 461 29.17 -10.98 0.37
N ARG A 462 28.84 -10.51 -0.84
CA ARG A 462 29.47 -10.89 -2.12
C ARG A 462 29.44 -12.41 -2.43
N CYS A 463 28.63 -13.17 -1.70
CA CYS A 463 28.37 -14.60 -1.88
C CYS A 463 27.30 -14.81 -2.96
N PHE A 464 27.46 -14.17 -4.12
CA PHE A 464 26.44 -14.06 -5.16
C PHE A 464 25.86 -15.40 -5.63
N GLU A 465 26.68 -16.45 -5.73
CA GLU A 465 26.22 -17.81 -6.06
C GLU A 465 25.29 -18.40 -4.99
N LYS A 466 25.60 -18.24 -3.68
CA LYS A 466 24.68 -18.65 -2.60
C LYS A 466 23.36 -17.88 -2.69
N GLY A 467 23.41 -16.57 -2.93
CA GLY A 467 22.22 -15.74 -3.10
C GLY A 467 21.33 -16.17 -4.28
N MET A 468 21.93 -16.57 -5.40
CA MET A 468 21.20 -17.14 -6.56
C MET A 468 20.61 -18.53 -6.26
N LEU A 469 21.33 -19.40 -5.54
CA LEU A 469 20.85 -20.73 -5.16
C LEU A 469 19.64 -20.66 -4.22
N VAL A 470 19.67 -19.79 -3.21
CA VAL A 470 18.54 -19.55 -2.29
C VAL A 470 17.32 -18.97 -3.05
N PHE A 471 17.54 -18.17 -4.10
CA PHE A 471 16.45 -17.73 -4.98
C PHE A 471 15.84 -18.88 -5.81
N GLU A 472 16.64 -19.81 -6.33
CA GLU A 472 16.09 -21.01 -6.99
C GLU A 472 15.36 -21.93 -6.01
N GLU A 473 15.77 -22.00 -4.73
CA GLU A 473 15.07 -22.73 -3.67
C GLU A 473 13.74 -22.05 -3.29
N MET A 474 13.72 -20.71 -3.20
CA MET A 474 12.52 -19.90 -2.98
C MET A 474 11.45 -20.17 -4.05
N LEU A 475 11.86 -20.22 -5.33
CA LEU A 475 10.97 -20.56 -6.45
C LEU A 475 10.51 -22.02 -6.44
N LYS A 476 11.35 -22.97 -5.99
CA LYS A 476 10.96 -24.39 -5.79
C LYS A 476 10.01 -24.58 -4.60
N SER A 477 9.91 -23.59 -3.72
CA SER A 477 9.03 -23.56 -2.54
C SER A 477 7.72 -22.82 -2.80
N ASP A 478 7.40 -22.51 -4.08
CA ASP A 478 6.24 -21.72 -4.53
C ASP A 478 6.10 -20.33 -3.87
N VAL A 479 7.17 -19.77 -3.30
CA VAL A 479 7.15 -18.44 -2.68
C VAL A 479 7.46 -17.38 -3.73
N ALA A 480 6.43 -16.64 -4.17
CA ALA A 480 6.58 -15.55 -5.13
C ALA A 480 7.56 -14.46 -4.63
N PRO A 481 8.60 -14.09 -5.41
CA PRO A 481 9.58 -13.08 -5.02
C PRO A 481 9.00 -11.66 -5.12
N ASN A 482 9.45 -10.77 -4.24
CA ASN A 482 9.07 -9.36 -4.27
C ASN A 482 10.10 -8.50 -5.02
N GLU A 483 9.77 -7.22 -5.21
CA GLU A 483 10.64 -6.19 -5.80
C GLU A 483 12.10 -6.24 -5.30
N LYS A 484 12.29 -6.30 -3.98
CA LYS A 484 13.62 -6.32 -3.36
C LYS A 484 14.35 -7.63 -3.63
N THR A 485 13.65 -8.76 -3.58
CA THR A 485 14.22 -10.07 -3.95
C THR A 485 14.76 -10.02 -5.37
N LEU A 486 13.96 -9.52 -6.32
CA LEU A 486 14.32 -9.42 -7.73
C LEU A 486 15.54 -8.50 -7.90
N SER A 487 15.53 -7.29 -7.33
CA SER A 487 16.68 -6.37 -7.38
C SER A 487 17.96 -6.97 -6.77
N SER A 488 17.89 -7.69 -5.65
CA SER A 488 19.05 -8.37 -5.06
C SER A 488 19.61 -9.46 -5.97
N VAL A 489 18.76 -10.29 -6.58
CA VAL A 489 19.20 -11.37 -7.49
C VAL A 489 19.73 -10.82 -8.81
N LEU A 490 19.10 -9.79 -9.36
CA LEU A 490 19.60 -9.10 -10.56
C LEU A 490 20.97 -8.47 -10.32
N SER A 491 21.17 -7.83 -9.17
CA SER A 491 22.48 -7.33 -8.75
C SER A 491 23.52 -8.46 -8.58
N ALA A 492 23.12 -9.62 -8.03
CA ALA A 492 23.99 -10.79 -7.95
C ALA A 492 24.44 -11.28 -9.34
N CYS A 493 23.50 -11.40 -10.30
CA CYS A 493 23.80 -11.72 -11.68
C CYS A 493 24.73 -10.67 -12.32
N ALA A 494 24.49 -9.38 -12.06
CA ALA A 494 25.30 -8.27 -12.58
C ALA A 494 26.75 -8.30 -12.08
N HIS A 495 26.97 -8.64 -10.80
CA HIS A 495 28.31 -8.77 -10.22
C HIS A 495 29.06 -10.05 -10.62
N VAL A 496 28.35 -11.10 -11.04
CA VAL A 496 28.94 -12.34 -11.57
C VAL A 496 29.20 -12.27 -13.08
N GLY A 497 28.44 -11.45 -13.80
CA GLY A 497 28.36 -11.44 -15.27
C GLY A 497 27.41 -12.49 -15.83
N ALA A 498 26.50 -13.04 -15.01
CA ALA A 498 25.64 -14.18 -15.34
C ALA A 498 24.42 -13.77 -16.19
N LEU A 499 24.67 -13.33 -17.43
CA LEU A 499 23.66 -12.77 -18.34
C LEU A 499 22.47 -13.72 -18.56
N HIS A 500 22.70 -15.03 -18.70
CA HIS A 500 21.63 -15.99 -18.94
C HIS A 500 20.70 -16.12 -17.72
N ARG A 501 21.27 -16.19 -16.50
CA ARG A 501 20.50 -16.21 -15.25
C ARG A 501 19.73 -14.89 -15.06
N GLY A 502 20.36 -13.75 -15.36
CA GLY A 502 19.71 -12.44 -15.37
C GLY A 502 18.52 -12.35 -16.34
N ARG A 503 18.69 -12.83 -17.58
CA ARG A 503 17.60 -12.94 -18.57
C ARG A 503 16.48 -13.88 -18.08
N ARG A 504 16.79 -15.02 -17.43
CA ARG A 504 15.78 -15.90 -16.80
C ARG A 504 14.93 -15.16 -15.76
N VAL A 505 15.53 -14.31 -14.92
CA VAL A 505 14.80 -13.49 -13.93
C VAL A 505 13.92 -12.43 -14.60
N HIS A 506 14.43 -11.71 -15.62
CA HIS A 506 13.60 -10.75 -16.37
C HIS A 506 12.43 -11.43 -17.09
N CYS A 507 12.63 -12.61 -17.69
CA CYS A 507 11.55 -13.42 -18.25
C CYS A 507 10.53 -13.88 -17.19
N TYR A 508 10.95 -14.19 -15.97
CA TYR A 508 10.04 -14.50 -14.87
C TYR A 508 9.15 -13.29 -14.54
N MET A 509 9.71 -12.08 -14.46
CA MET A 509 8.93 -10.86 -14.21
C MET A 509 7.87 -10.61 -15.28
N ILE A 510 8.24 -10.75 -16.57
CA ILE A 510 7.32 -10.57 -17.70
C ILE A 510 6.19 -11.61 -17.64
N LYS A 511 6.52 -12.89 -17.44
CA LYS A 511 5.54 -13.99 -17.36
C LYS A 511 4.52 -13.82 -16.22
N ASN A 512 4.95 -13.26 -15.09
CA ASN A 512 4.09 -13.01 -13.93
C ASN A 512 3.48 -11.59 -13.90
N SER A 513 3.61 -10.82 -15.00
CA SER A 513 3.13 -9.44 -15.13
C SER A 513 3.57 -8.51 -13.98
N ILE A 514 4.79 -8.70 -13.46
CA ILE A 514 5.36 -7.86 -12.41
C ILE A 514 5.73 -6.50 -13.02
N GLU A 515 5.12 -5.42 -12.52
CA GLU A 515 5.38 -4.06 -12.99
C GLU A 515 6.83 -3.64 -12.66
N ILE A 516 7.61 -3.33 -13.71
CA ILE A 516 8.99 -2.85 -13.56
C ILE A 516 8.93 -1.39 -13.11
N ASN A 517 9.05 -1.17 -11.80
CA ASN A 517 9.25 0.16 -11.25
C ASN A 517 10.70 0.65 -11.44
N THR A 518 10.97 1.90 -11.07
CA THR A 518 12.29 2.51 -11.25
C THR A 518 13.40 1.77 -10.47
N THR A 519 13.13 1.18 -9.29
CA THR A 519 14.12 0.39 -8.52
C THR A 519 14.60 -0.82 -9.32
N VAL A 520 13.67 -1.66 -9.77
CA VAL A 520 14.03 -2.90 -10.48
C VAL A 520 14.55 -2.59 -11.87
N GLY A 521 14.03 -1.53 -12.50
CA GLY A 521 14.56 -0.94 -13.73
C GLY A 521 16.04 -0.58 -13.62
N THR A 522 16.47 0.16 -12.58
CA THR A 522 17.89 0.46 -12.34
C THR A 522 18.71 -0.83 -12.19
N THR A 523 18.22 -1.87 -11.50
CA THR A 523 18.97 -3.14 -11.38
C THR A 523 18.99 -3.99 -12.65
N LEU A 524 17.97 -3.89 -13.51
CA LEU A 524 17.99 -4.50 -14.85
C LEU A 524 18.99 -3.78 -15.77
N ILE A 525 19.03 -2.44 -15.71
CA ILE A 525 20.01 -1.62 -16.44
C ILE A 525 21.44 -1.99 -15.99
N ASP A 526 21.71 -2.03 -14.69
CA ASP A 526 23.02 -2.38 -14.13
C ASP A 526 23.46 -3.81 -14.54
N LEU A 527 22.54 -4.78 -14.52
CA LEU A 527 22.75 -6.12 -15.05
C LEU A 527 23.16 -6.10 -16.52
N TYR A 528 22.31 -5.53 -17.39
CA TYR A 528 22.55 -5.57 -18.83
C TYR A 528 23.81 -4.79 -19.22
N ALA A 529 24.04 -3.63 -18.60
CA ALA A 529 25.26 -2.85 -18.77
C ALA A 529 26.52 -3.64 -18.35
N LYS A 530 26.58 -4.23 -17.15
CA LYS A 530 27.74 -5.01 -16.71
C LYS A 530 27.97 -6.28 -17.54
N CYS A 531 26.94 -6.81 -18.19
CA CYS A 531 27.05 -7.95 -19.11
C CYS A 531 27.37 -7.58 -20.58
N GLY A 532 27.53 -6.29 -20.92
CA GLY A 532 27.79 -5.85 -22.30
C GLY A 532 26.54 -5.68 -23.19
N CYS A 533 25.35 -5.95 -22.65
CA CYS A 533 24.06 -5.88 -23.32
C CYS A 533 23.47 -4.46 -23.30
N LEU A 534 24.16 -3.49 -23.91
CA LEU A 534 23.72 -2.09 -23.89
C LEU A 534 22.37 -1.86 -24.61
N GLU A 535 22.06 -2.62 -25.66
CA GLU A 535 20.78 -2.54 -26.36
C GLU A 535 19.60 -2.90 -25.43
N GLU A 536 19.68 -4.00 -24.68
CA GLU A 536 18.65 -4.35 -23.71
C GLU A 536 18.59 -3.37 -22.52
N ALA A 537 19.70 -2.75 -22.14
CA ALA A 537 19.71 -1.70 -21.13
C ALA A 537 18.91 -0.47 -21.60
N ILE A 538 19.08 -0.02 -22.86
CA ILE A 538 18.29 1.05 -23.48
C ILE A 538 16.79 0.67 -23.49
N LEU A 539 16.45 -0.54 -23.95
CA LEU A 539 15.05 -1.01 -24.00
C LEU A 539 14.38 -1.07 -22.61
N VAL A 540 15.14 -1.30 -21.53
CA VAL A 540 14.62 -1.17 -20.15
C VAL A 540 14.36 0.29 -19.80
N VAL A 541 15.29 1.21 -20.10
CA VAL A 541 15.14 2.65 -19.85
C VAL A 541 13.90 3.21 -20.54
N GLU A 542 13.74 2.94 -21.84
CA GLU A 542 12.61 3.43 -22.64
C GLU A 542 11.27 3.06 -22.01
N ARG A 543 11.14 1.82 -21.55
CA ARG A 543 9.92 1.26 -20.93
C ARG A 543 9.62 1.78 -19.52
N LEU A 544 10.55 2.45 -18.84
CA LEU A 544 10.30 3.07 -17.53
C LEU A 544 9.51 4.38 -17.67
N ARG A 545 8.31 4.42 -17.06
CA ARG A 545 7.46 5.64 -17.02
C ARG A 545 8.17 6.81 -16.33
N GLU A 546 8.84 6.55 -15.20
CA GLU A 546 9.57 7.55 -14.42
C GLU A 546 11.05 7.16 -14.32
N LYS A 547 11.91 8.07 -14.80
CA LYS A 547 13.37 7.96 -14.84
C LYS A 547 13.96 8.92 -13.81
N ASN A 548 14.78 8.42 -12.90
CA ASN A 548 15.43 9.21 -11.85
C ASN A 548 16.95 9.30 -12.07
N VAL A 549 17.66 10.01 -11.19
CA VAL A 549 19.12 10.16 -11.23
C VAL A 549 19.86 8.82 -11.31
N TYR A 550 19.37 7.78 -10.61
CA TYR A 550 19.99 6.46 -10.58
C TYR A 550 19.83 5.71 -11.90
N THR A 551 18.66 5.79 -12.57
CA THR A 551 18.49 5.18 -13.91
C THR A 551 19.40 5.79 -14.97
N TRP A 552 19.58 7.12 -14.96
CA TRP A 552 20.47 7.79 -15.91
C TRP A 552 21.95 7.51 -15.58
N THR A 553 22.33 7.60 -14.29
CA THR A 553 23.70 7.32 -13.84
C THR A 553 24.12 5.87 -14.13
N ALA A 554 23.20 4.90 -14.04
CA ALA A 554 23.48 3.51 -14.41
C ALA A 554 23.75 3.34 -15.91
N MET A 555 23.00 4.03 -16.78
CA MET A 555 23.26 4.04 -18.23
C MET A 555 24.58 4.71 -18.61
N ILE A 556 24.85 5.89 -18.03
CA ILE A 556 26.09 6.65 -18.27
C ILE A 556 27.31 5.81 -17.86
N ASN A 557 27.26 5.14 -16.69
CA ASN A 557 28.29 4.19 -16.28
C ASN A 557 28.43 3.01 -17.24
N GLY A 558 27.32 2.45 -17.75
CA GLY A 558 27.35 1.38 -18.73
C GLY A 558 28.07 1.77 -20.03
N PHE A 559 27.73 2.92 -20.59
CA PHE A 559 28.38 3.44 -21.79
C PHE A 559 29.86 3.78 -21.54
N ALA A 560 30.18 4.37 -20.38
CA ALA A 560 31.56 4.67 -19.96
C ALA A 560 32.44 3.41 -19.82
N ALA A 561 31.88 2.33 -19.25
CA ALA A 561 32.58 1.07 -19.02
C ALA A 561 32.94 0.35 -20.34
N HIS A 562 32.10 0.47 -21.37
CA HIS A 562 32.33 -0.12 -22.70
C HIS A 562 32.97 0.85 -23.71
N GLY A 563 33.44 2.02 -23.26
CA GLY A 563 34.18 2.97 -24.09
C GLY A 563 33.34 3.87 -25.00
N TYR A 564 32.02 3.82 -24.92
CA TYR A 564 31.09 4.68 -25.70
C TYR A 564 31.00 6.09 -25.09
N ALA A 565 32.15 6.78 -24.98
CA ALA A 565 32.30 8.04 -24.28
C ALA A 565 31.36 9.15 -24.76
N ILE A 566 31.18 9.28 -26.08
CA ILE A 566 30.26 10.27 -26.68
C ILE A 566 28.82 9.96 -26.28
N GLY A 567 28.38 8.71 -26.41
CA GLY A 567 27.03 8.29 -26.00
C GLY A 567 26.76 8.46 -24.49
N ALA A 568 27.78 8.32 -23.64
CA ALA A 568 27.67 8.62 -22.20
C ALA A 568 27.44 10.13 -21.94
N VAL A 569 28.07 11.00 -22.73
CA VAL A 569 27.84 12.46 -22.70
C VAL A 569 26.46 12.81 -23.28
N ASP A 570 26.03 12.18 -24.37
CA ASP A 570 24.69 12.35 -24.94
C ASP A 570 23.60 11.94 -23.95
N LEU A 571 23.79 10.84 -23.22
CA LEU A 571 22.90 10.40 -22.13
C LEU A 571 22.85 11.39 -20.96
N PHE A 572 23.98 12.04 -20.63
CA PHE A 572 24.02 13.12 -19.64
C PHE A 572 23.23 14.35 -20.11
N HIS A 573 23.32 14.72 -21.39
CA HIS A 573 22.50 15.81 -21.96
C HIS A 573 21.01 15.44 -22.05
N ALA A 574 20.67 14.19 -22.40
CA ALA A 574 19.30 13.69 -22.40
C ALA A 574 18.67 13.69 -20.99
N MET A 575 19.46 13.38 -19.96
CA MET A 575 19.07 13.49 -18.56
C MET A 575 18.73 14.93 -18.15
N LEU A 576 19.54 15.91 -18.56
CA LEU A 576 19.29 17.33 -18.32
C LEU A 576 18.05 17.84 -19.07
N SER A 577 17.86 17.44 -20.33
CA SER A 577 16.65 17.73 -21.11
C SER A 577 15.39 17.07 -20.51
N SER A 578 15.55 15.97 -19.78
CA SER A 578 14.49 15.32 -18.99
C SER A 578 14.23 16.00 -17.64
N HIS A 579 14.85 17.15 -17.36
CA HIS A 579 14.77 17.91 -16.12
C HIS A 579 15.22 17.14 -14.86
N VAL A 580 16.05 16.10 -15.00
CA VAL A 580 16.63 15.38 -13.87
C VAL A 580 17.99 15.98 -13.53
N SER A 581 18.16 16.50 -12.31
CA SER A 581 19.46 17.03 -11.88
C SER A 581 20.49 15.91 -11.68
N PRO A 582 21.74 16.06 -12.17
CA PRO A 582 22.84 15.18 -11.81
C PRO A 582 23.20 15.29 -10.32
N ASN A 583 23.88 14.26 -9.82
CA ASN A 583 24.58 14.28 -8.54
C ASN A 583 26.08 13.95 -8.73
N GLU A 584 26.84 13.93 -7.64
CA GLU A 584 28.27 13.56 -7.63
C GLU A 584 28.55 12.24 -8.39
N VAL A 585 27.74 11.21 -8.16
CA VAL A 585 27.93 9.90 -8.83
C VAL A 585 27.66 9.98 -10.34
N THR A 586 26.73 10.84 -10.78
CA THR A 586 26.53 11.16 -12.20
C THR A 586 27.77 11.83 -12.80
N PHE A 587 28.40 12.75 -12.07
CA PHE A 587 29.60 13.44 -12.54
C PHE A 587 30.83 12.52 -12.59
N ILE A 588 31.05 11.67 -11.59
CA ILE A 588 32.09 10.63 -11.64
C ILE A 588 31.88 9.72 -12.87
N ALA A 589 30.65 9.32 -13.18
CA ALA A 589 30.33 8.48 -14.32
C ALA A 589 30.66 9.14 -15.67
N VAL A 590 30.23 10.38 -15.91
CA VAL A 590 30.49 11.07 -17.18
C VAL A 590 31.95 11.53 -17.32
N LEU A 591 32.61 11.94 -16.24
CA LEU A 591 34.04 12.27 -16.26
C LEU A 591 34.92 11.03 -16.51
N SER A 592 34.54 9.87 -15.97
CA SER A 592 35.17 8.58 -16.32
C SER A 592 34.98 8.24 -17.79
N ALA A 593 33.80 8.53 -18.36
CA ALA A 593 33.55 8.38 -19.80
C ALA A 593 34.46 9.30 -20.64
N CYS A 594 34.58 10.57 -20.25
CA CYS A 594 35.51 11.51 -20.87
C CYS A 594 36.96 11.01 -20.80
N ALA A 595 37.41 10.52 -19.64
CA ALA A 595 38.74 9.94 -19.46
C ALA A 595 38.99 8.73 -20.37
N HIS A 596 38.00 7.84 -20.50
CA HIS A 596 38.06 6.68 -21.39
C HIS A 596 38.09 7.06 -22.88
N GLY A 597 37.36 8.11 -23.28
CA GLY A 597 37.33 8.63 -24.65
C GLY A 597 38.41 9.67 -25.00
N GLY A 598 39.23 10.12 -24.03
CA GLY A 598 40.19 11.21 -24.21
C GLY A 598 39.56 12.59 -24.49
N LEU A 599 38.32 12.81 -24.05
CA LEU A 599 37.51 14.01 -24.31
C LEU A 599 37.87 15.15 -23.33
N VAL A 600 39.07 15.73 -23.50
CA VAL A 600 39.68 16.66 -22.51
C VAL A 600 38.86 17.94 -22.30
N GLU A 601 38.51 18.64 -23.38
CA GLU A 601 37.76 19.91 -23.32
C GLU A 601 36.38 19.71 -22.67
N GLU A 602 35.69 18.64 -23.05
CA GLU A 602 34.37 18.28 -22.53
C GLU A 602 34.42 17.89 -21.05
N GLY A 603 35.44 17.11 -20.64
CA GLY A 603 35.66 16.77 -19.23
C GLY A 603 35.94 18.00 -18.36
N GLN A 604 36.79 18.92 -18.84
CA GLN A 604 37.02 20.22 -18.16
C GLN A 604 35.73 21.03 -18.04
N ARG A 605 34.95 21.14 -19.12
CA ARG A 605 33.67 21.86 -19.16
C ARG A 605 32.64 21.27 -18.18
N LEU A 606 32.55 19.94 -18.11
CA LEU A 606 31.66 19.24 -17.19
C LEU A 606 32.11 19.43 -15.73
N PHE A 607 33.40 19.30 -15.43
CA PHE A 607 33.96 19.47 -14.09
C PHE A 607 33.72 20.89 -13.53
N LEU A 608 33.93 21.94 -14.33
CA LEU A 608 33.62 23.33 -13.93
C LEU A 608 32.11 23.52 -13.67
N SER A 609 31.27 22.94 -14.54
CA SER A 609 29.81 23.08 -14.42
C SER A 609 29.23 22.52 -13.12
N MET A 610 29.91 21.57 -12.46
CA MET A 610 29.50 21.03 -11.16
C MET A 610 29.25 22.15 -10.14
N LYS A 611 30.23 23.05 -10.00
CA LYS A 611 30.18 24.15 -9.05
C LYS A 611 29.31 25.30 -9.58
N GLU A 612 29.53 25.70 -10.83
CA GLU A 612 28.90 26.89 -11.44
C GLU A 612 27.40 26.73 -11.69
N ARG A 613 26.93 25.54 -12.05
CA ARG A 613 25.55 25.28 -12.48
C ARG A 613 24.75 24.41 -11.51
N PHE A 614 25.41 23.47 -10.81
CA PHE A 614 24.73 22.50 -9.95
C PHE A 614 25.01 22.68 -8.46
N ASN A 615 25.89 23.63 -8.07
CA ASN A 615 26.30 23.87 -6.69
C ASN A 615 26.80 22.58 -5.98
N LEU A 616 27.54 21.75 -6.71
CA LEU A 616 28.22 20.56 -6.21
C LEU A 616 29.71 20.86 -6.09
N GLU A 617 30.27 20.67 -4.89
CA GLU A 617 31.72 20.78 -4.67
C GLU A 617 32.43 19.49 -5.14
N PRO A 618 33.45 19.56 -6.01
CA PRO A 618 34.13 18.35 -6.48
C PRO A 618 34.89 17.63 -5.34
N ASN A 619 34.46 16.40 -5.04
CA ASN A 619 35.18 15.50 -4.14
C ASN A 619 36.42 14.87 -4.84
N ALA A 620 37.29 14.19 -4.07
CA ALA A 620 38.55 13.66 -4.57
C ALA A 620 38.43 12.63 -5.72
N ASP A 621 37.29 11.93 -5.87
CA ASP A 621 37.10 10.97 -6.97
C ASP A 621 36.81 11.69 -8.30
N HIS A 622 36.19 12.86 -8.28
CA HIS A 622 36.06 13.72 -9.48
C HIS A 622 37.44 14.22 -9.95
N TYR A 623 38.29 14.63 -9.00
CA TYR A 623 39.68 14.97 -9.29
C TYR A 623 40.46 13.76 -9.83
N ALA A 624 40.23 12.55 -9.30
CA ALA A 624 40.84 11.33 -9.83
C ALA A 624 40.45 11.07 -11.30
N CYS A 625 39.17 11.28 -11.66
CA CYS A 625 38.70 11.17 -13.05
C CYS A 625 39.39 12.20 -13.97
N MET A 626 39.56 13.43 -13.50
CA MET A 626 40.26 14.48 -14.27
C MET A 626 41.77 14.23 -14.40
N VAL A 627 42.42 13.67 -13.37
CA VAL A 627 43.82 13.23 -13.43
C VAL A 627 44.00 12.06 -14.40
N ASP A 628 43.08 11.09 -14.43
CA ASP A 628 43.07 10.00 -15.41
C ASP A 628 42.82 10.50 -16.84
N LEU A 629 41.93 11.48 -17.03
CA LEU A 629 41.67 12.13 -18.32
C LEU A 629 42.91 12.83 -18.89
N PHE A 630 43.53 13.73 -18.11
CA PHE A 630 44.76 14.41 -18.53
C PHE A 630 45.91 13.41 -18.72
N GLY A 631 46.08 12.51 -17.77
CA GLY A 631 47.16 11.53 -17.77
C GLY A 631 47.08 10.54 -18.94
N ARG A 632 45.89 10.01 -19.29
CA ARG A 632 45.71 9.18 -20.49
C ARG A 632 46.04 9.93 -21.78
N LYS A 633 45.73 11.23 -21.85
CA LYS A 633 46.08 12.07 -23.01
C LYS A 633 47.58 12.38 -23.13
N GLY A 634 48.34 12.24 -22.03
CA GLY A 634 49.77 12.60 -21.94
C GLY A 634 50.03 13.98 -21.31
N LEU A 635 48.99 14.64 -20.81
CA LEU A 635 49.04 15.95 -20.14
C LEU A 635 49.45 15.79 -18.68
N LEU A 636 50.66 15.27 -18.45
CA LEU A 636 51.14 14.82 -17.15
C LEU A 636 51.42 15.96 -16.16
N GLU A 637 51.94 17.10 -16.64
CA GLU A 637 52.17 18.27 -15.79
C GLU A 637 50.85 18.97 -15.44
N GLU A 638 49.85 19.00 -16.33
CA GLU A 638 48.49 19.45 -15.99
C GLU A 638 47.81 18.52 -14.97
N ALA A 639 47.99 17.20 -15.10
CA ALA A 639 47.49 16.21 -14.14
C ALA A 639 48.10 16.41 -12.75
N LYS A 640 49.41 16.66 -12.67
CA LYS A 640 50.15 16.98 -11.44
C LYS A 640 49.75 18.33 -10.85
N ALA A 641 49.67 19.38 -11.67
CA ALA A 641 49.25 20.71 -11.23
C ALA A 641 47.79 20.74 -10.74
N LEU A 642 46.93 19.87 -11.27
CA LEU A 642 45.58 19.67 -10.74
C LEU A 642 45.59 19.07 -9.33
N ILE A 643 46.46 18.10 -9.06
CA ILE A 643 46.63 17.50 -7.72
C ILE A 643 47.15 18.53 -6.72
N GLU A 644 48.12 19.35 -7.12
CA GLU A 644 48.70 20.42 -6.28
C GLU A 644 47.71 21.57 -6.00
N ARG A 645 46.66 21.71 -6.82
CA ARG A 645 45.56 22.68 -6.65
C ARG A 645 44.33 22.13 -5.93
N MET A 646 44.33 20.86 -5.52
CA MET A 646 43.16 20.21 -4.92
C MET A 646 42.95 20.65 -3.46
N PRO A 647 41.72 20.99 -3.01
CA PRO A 647 41.46 21.52 -1.67
C PRO A 647 41.40 20.44 -0.56
N MET A 648 41.64 19.16 -0.89
CA MET A 648 41.68 18.04 0.04
C MET A 648 42.90 17.13 -0.24
N GLU A 649 43.29 16.31 0.73
CA GLU A 649 44.44 15.41 0.56
C GLU A 649 44.21 14.39 -0.58
N PRO A 650 45.20 14.13 -1.47
CA PRO A 650 44.98 13.24 -2.60
C PRO A 650 44.99 11.76 -2.21
N THR A 651 43.90 11.08 -2.58
CA THR A 651 43.68 9.66 -2.27
C THR A 651 44.61 8.73 -3.06
N ASN A 652 44.61 7.45 -2.67
CA ASN A 652 45.26 6.37 -3.41
C ASN A 652 44.69 6.16 -4.82
N VAL A 653 43.49 6.68 -5.11
CA VAL A 653 42.88 6.67 -6.45
C VAL A 653 43.51 7.77 -7.30
N VAL A 654 43.57 9.00 -6.79
CA VAL A 654 44.17 10.17 -7.46
C VAL A 654 45.64 9.92 -7.83
N TRP A 655 46.49 9.60 -6.84
CA TRP A 655 47.89 9.22 -7.10
C TRP A 655 48.01 7.94 -7.96
N GLY A 656 47.01 7.07 -7.84
CA GLY A 656 46.94 5.79 -8.56
C GLY A 656 46.67 5.93 -10.05
N ALA A 657 45.92 6.97 -10.46
CA ALA A 657 45.67 7.34 -11.84
C ALA A 657 46.94 7.96 -12.45
N LEU A 658 47.51 8.99 -11.83
CA LEU A 658 48.75 9.64 -12.29
C LEU A 658 49.87 8.62 -12.49
N PHE A 659 50.09 7.72 -11.53
CA PHE A 659 51.11 6.66 -11.65
C PHE A 659 50.84 5.71 -12.84
N GLY A 660 49.57 5.37 -13.09
CA GLY A 660 49.16 4.60 -14.27
C GLY A 660 49.49 5.32 -15.58
N SER A 661 49.24 6.63 -15.64
CA SER A 661 49.56 7.47 -16.80
C SER A 661 51.07 7.63 -17.04
N CYS A 662 51.87 7.80 -15.98
CA CYS A 662 53.32 7.86 -16.09
C CYS A 662 53.93 6.56 -16.64
N LEU A 663 53.34 5.39 -16.34
CA LEU A 663 53.74 4.12 -16.94
C LEU A 663 53.43 4.08 -18.46
N ILE A 664 52.25 4.56 -18.86
CA ILE A 664 51.83 4.58 -20.29
C ILE A 664 52.74 5.48 -21.12
N HIS A 665 53.04 6.68 -20.62
CA HIS A 665 53.85 7.69 -21.33
C HIS A 665 55.35 7.65 -20.99
N LYS A 666 55.77 6.70 -20.15
CA LYS A 666 57.16 6.44 -19.75
C LYS A 666 57.87 7.61 -19.06
N ASP A 667 57.14 8.38 -18.26
CA ASP A 667 57.72 9.35 -17.34
C ASP A 667 58.22 8.64 -16.08
N TYR A 668 59.54 8.43 -16.02
CA TYR A 668 60.19 7.71 -14.94
C TYR A 668 60.27 8.52 -13.64
N GLU A 669 60.40 9.85 -13.67
CA GLU A 669 60.58 10.64 -12.44
C GLU A 669 59.23 10.98 -11.79
N LEU A 670 58.24 11.42 -12.57
CA LEU A 670 56.89 11.61 -12.06
C LEU A 670 56.26 10.26 -11.67
N GLY A 671 56.59 9.20 -12.41
CA GLY A 671 56.20 7.82 -12.08
C GLY A 671 56.74 7.36 -10.71
N LYS A 672 58.04 7.57 -10.42
CA LYS A 672 58.63 7.30 -9.09
C LYS A 672 57.96 8.14 -8.00
N TYR A 673 57.75 9.44 -8.25
CA TYR A 673 57.13 10.35 -7.29
C TYR A 673 55.70 9.88 -6.92
N ALA A 674 54.84 9.66 -7.91
CA ALA A 674 53.48 9.19 -7.72
C ALA A 674 53.45 7.82 -7.03
N ALA A 675 54.26 6.86 -7.47
CA ALA A 675 54.35 5.54 -6.85
C ALA A 675 54.72 5.60 -5.35
N SER A 676 55.64 6.49 -4.97
CA SER A 676 56.05 6.69 -3.57
C SER A 676 54.91 7.20 -2.68
N ARG A 677 53.95 7.96 -3.24
CA ARG A 677 52.73 8.41 -2.57
C ARG A 677 51.71 7.28 -2.47
N VAL A 678 51.41 6.58 -3.57
CA VAL A 678 50.46 5.46 -3.57
C VAL A 678 50.88 4.36 -2.60
N ILE A 679 52.17 3.99 -2.57
CA ILE A 679 52.68 2.90 -1.71
C ILE A 679 52.57 3.26 -0.22
N LYS A 680 52.74 4.54 0.16
CA LYS A 680 52.49 5.01 1.53
C LYS A 680 51.01 4.90 1.93
N LEU A 681 50.10 5.14 0.99
CA LEU A 681 48.64 5.06 1.21
C LEU A 681 48.09 3.63 1.13
N GLN A 682 48.75 2.72 0.41
CA GLN A 682 48.36 1.30 0.31
C GLN A 682 49.56 0.34 0.46
N PRO A 683 50.18 0.24 1.65
CA PRO A 683 51.38 -0.57 1.85
C PRO A 683 51.20 -2.06 1.53
N SER A 684 49.99 -2.61 1.68
CA SER A 684 49.66 -4.01 1.44
C SER A 684 49.34 -4.36 -0.04
N HIS A 685 49.24 -3.39 -0.95
CA HIS A 685 48.67 -3.63 -2.28
C HIS A 685 49.70 -4.09 -3.32
N SER A 686 49.89 -5.40 -3.44
CA SER A 686 50.90 -6.07 -4.29
C SER A 686 50.98 -5.58 -5.75
N GLY A 687 49.86 -5.17 -6.36
CA GLY A 687 49.85 -4.56 -7.70
C GLY A 687 50.68 -3.28 -7.85
N ARG A 688 50.75 -2.41 -6.82
CA ARG A 688 51.45 -1.12 -6.92
C ARG A 688 52.96 -1.30 -6.95
N TYR A 689 53.49 -2.18 -6.10
CA TYR A 689 54.90 -2.61 -6.15
C TYR A 689 55.23 -3.34 -7.45
N THR A 690 54.32 -4.19 -7.95
CA THR A 690 54.53 -4.92 -9.21
C THR A 690 54.69 -3.93 -10.38
N LEU A 691 53.82 -2.92 -10.47
CA LEU A 691 53.90 -1.87 -11.48
C LEU A 691 55.16 -0.99 -11.32
N LEU A 692 55.56 -0.68 -10.09
CA LEU A 692 56.80 0.09 -9.84
C LEU A 692 58.04 -0.70 -10.25
N ALA A 693 58.07 -2.01 -10.00
CA ALA A 693 59.11 -2.90 -10.49
C ALA A 693 59.11 -3.00 -12.03
N THR A 694 57.97 -2.86 -12.71
CA THR A 694 57.93 -2.72 -14.17
C THR A 694 58.57 -1.40 -14.63
N LEU A 695 58.21 -0.26 -14.02
CA LEU A 695 58.79 1.06 -14.37
C LEU A 695 60.33 1.06 -14.27
N TYR A 696 60.87 0.47 -13.18
CA TYR A 696 62.31 0.33 -13.00
C TYR A 696 62.95 -0.67 -13.98
N SER A 697 62.22 -1.73 -14.38
CA SER A 697 62.70 -2.67 -15.40
C SER A 697 62.74 -2.06 -16.80
N GLU A 698 61.79 -1.18 -17.16
CA GLU A 698 61.80 -0.47 -18.45
C GLU A 698 62.88 0.61 -18.53
N SER A 699 63.22 1.23 -17.39
CA SER A 699 64.38 2.13 -17.24
C SER A 699 65.70 1.40 -16.97
N GLN A 700 65.75 0.07 -17.09
CA GLN A 700 66.93 -0.79 -16.89
C GLN A 700 67.62 -0.69 -15.51
N ASN A 701 66.94 -0.12 -14.51
CA ASN A 701 67.45 0.08 -13.15
C ASN A 701 67.16 -1.15 -12.27
N TRP A 702 68.00 -2.17 -12.40
CA TRP A 702 67.83 -3.47 -11.73
C TRP A 702 67.99 -3.42 -10.21
N ASP A 703 68.79 -2.48 -9.68
CA ASP A 703 68.96 -2.30 -8.23
C ASP A 703 67.67 -1.81 -7.57
N ASP A 704 66.94 -0.90 -8.22
CA ASP A 704 65.65 -0.44 -7.72
C ASP A 704 64.56 -1.50 -7.87
N VAL A 705 64.60 -2.34 -8.92
CA VAL A 705 63.77 -3.56 -8.99
C VAL A 705 64.04 -4.49 -7.81
N ALA A 706 65.31 -4.69 -7.43
CA ALA A 706 65.69 -5.51 -6.28
C ALA A 706 65.22 -4.90 -4.96
N ARG A 707 65.38 -3.58 -4.76
CA ARG A 707 64.86 -2.83 -3.60
C ARG A 707 63.33 -2.98 -3.45
N VAL A 708 62.57 -2.77 -4.52
CA VAL A 708 61.10 -2.89 -4.50
C VAL A 708 60.66 -4.32 -4.18
N ARG A 709 61.33 -5.34 -4.76
CA ARG A 709 61.06 -6.75 -4.43
C ARG A 709 61.45 -7.12 -3.00
N LYS A 710 62.49 -6.49 -2.43
CA LYS A 710 62.82 -6.64 -1.01
C LYS A 710 61.72 -6.02 -0.14
N GLN A 711 61.30 -4.80 -0.42
CA GLN A 711 60.22 -4.12 0.32
C GLN A 711 58.90 -4.92 0.30
N MET A 712 58.56 -5.58 -0.80
CA MET A 712 57.42 -6.52 -0.85
C MET A 712 57.57 -7.69 0.13
N LYS A 713 58.76 -8.30 0.24
CA LYS A 713 59.04 -9.38 1.20
C LYS A 713 58.97 -8.88 2.64
N ASP A 714 59.61 -7.74 2.92
CA ASP A 714 59.71 -7.13 4.25
C ASP A 714 58.30 -6.76 4.78
N GLN A 715 57.35 -6.40 3.90
CA GLN A 715 55.94 -6.14 4.23
C GLN A 715 55.00 -7.35 4.02
N GLN A 716 55.54 -8.56 3.77
CA GLN A 716 54.77 -9.80 3.54
C GLN A 716 53.75 -9.74 2.37
N VAL A 717 53.98 -8.86 1.40
CA VAL A 717 53.07 -8.59 0.27
C VAL A 717 53.25 -9.62 -0.84
N VAL A 718 52.37 -10.63 -0.87
CA VAL A 718 52.36 -11.68 -1.89
C VAL A 718 51.76 -11.18 -3.22
N LYS A 719 52.37 -11.54 -4.36
CA LYS A 719 51.85 -11.23 -5.69
C LYS A 719 50.60 -12.07 -6.01
N SER A 720 49.45 -11.42 -6.05
CA SER A 720 48.20 -12.02 -6.51
C SER A 720 48.28 -12.40 -8.00
N PRO A 721 48.00 -13.65 -8.41
CA PRO A 721 47.94 -14.03 -9.82
C PRO A 721 46.63 -13.52 -10.46
N GLY A 722 46.73 -12.95 -11.66
CA GLY A 722 45.57 -12.55 -12.46
C GLY A 722 44.83 -13.78 -13.02
N CYS A 723 43.49 -13.75 -12.95
CA CYS A 723 42.63 -14.78 -13.52
C CYS A 723 41.38 -14.16 -14.14
N SER A 724 40.94 -14.71 -15.27
CA SER A 724 39.63 -14.43 -15.86
C SER A 724 38.61 -15.48 -15.42
N TRP A 725 37.34 -15.20 -15.71
CA TRP A 725 36.22 -16.10 -15.50
C TRP A 725 35.38 -16.13 -16.77
N ILE A 726 35.00 -17.33 -17.22
CA ILE A 726 34.21 -17.54 -18.43
C ILE A 726 33.00 -18.41 -18.06
N GLU A 727 31.80 -18.00 -18.45
CA GLU A 727 30.58 -18.82 -18.29
C GLU A 727 30.40 -19.69 -19.55
N VAL A 728 30.40 -21.01 -19.37
CA VAL A 728 30.25 -22.01 -20.44
C VAL A 728 29.14 -22.97 -20.02
N LYS A 729 28.01 -22.95 -20.76
CA LYS A 729 26.81 -23.79 -20.48
C LYS A 729 26.36 -23.71 -19.00
N ASP A 730 26.10 -22.50 -18.52
CA ASP A 730 25.71 -22.17 -17.13
C ASP A 730 26.74 -22.54 -16.03
N SER A 731 27.93 -23.04 -16.41
CA SER A 731 29.05 -23.37 -15.51
C SER A 731 30.18 -22.36 -15.64
N ARG A 732 30.72 -21.87 -14.51
CA ARG A 732 31.75 -20.82 -14.49
C ARG A 732 33.14 -21.42 -14.36
N GLN A 733 33.96 -21.29 -15.40
CA GLN A 733 35.36 -21.71 -15.39
C GLN A 733 36.28 -20.55 -14.99
N ARG A 734 37.22 -20.81 -14.07
CA ARG A 734 38.35 -19.92 -13.80
C ARG A 734 39.48 -20.27 -14.77
N ARG A 735 40.10 -19.28 -15.40
CA ARG A 735 41.37 -19.44 -16.11
C ARG A 735 42.42 -18.49 -15.54
N GLY A 736 43.63 -18.96 -15.32
CA GLY A 736 44.79 -18.09 -15.09
C GLY A 736 45.09 -17.27 -16.33
N ALA A 737 45.66 -16.08 -16.18
CA ALA A 737 45.96 -15.20 -17.34
C ALA A 737 46.80 -15.90 -18.44
N ASN A 738 47.67 -16.84 -18.05
CA ASN A 738 48.52 -17.62 -18.96
C ASN A 738 47.76 -18.72 -19.74
N GLU A 739 46.52 -19.04 -19.36
CA GLU A 739 45.66 -20.08 -19.98
C GLU A 739 44.61 -19.49 -20.95
N ILE A 740 44.69 -18.18 -21.20
CA ILE A 740 43.84 -17.43 -22.14
C ILE A 740 44.59 -17.22 -23.47
N ALA A 741 45.93 -17.27 -23.43
CA ALA A 741 46.82 -17.17 -24.60
C ALA A 741 47.09 -18.54 -25.28
N ARG A 742 46.21 -19.53 -25.06
CA ARG A 742 46.21 -20.88 -25.62
C ARG A 742 44.78 -21.37 -25.79
#